data_AF-A0A929ZDZ7-F1
#
_entry.id   AF-A0A929ZDZ7-F1
#
_cell.length_a   1.000
_cell.length_b   1.000
_cell.length_c   1.000
_cell.angle_alpha   90.00
_cell.angle_beta   90.00
_cell.angle_gamma   90.00
#
_symmetry.space_group_name_H-M   'P 1'
#
loop_
_entity.id
_entity.type
_entity.pdbx_description
1 polymer ?
#
loop_
_entity_poly.entity_id
_entity_poly.type
_entity_poly.pdbx_seq_one_letter_code
_entity_poly.pdbx_strand_id
1 'polypeptide(L)'
;MTDELYHYGIKRRSGRYPWGSGAKKSRNASDFLSTVDVLEKDGFNEKQIAEYFGLQTKQLRAYKSNAHNEVRAAKAAMALRLKDKGYSNSEIGRRMDINESSVRSLLDPAISMRKNASTNTAEMLEKEIASKKYIDVGGGVENQIGVSRNTLDNAVEQLRAKGYTYHYLKVEQLGTGKFTSIKVLAAPDVTYKEVKDNQAKVTSPGFYSEDLGQTVVGIKPPSSISSKRILVNYGDQGGADKDGVIELRRGVKDLDLGAARYAQVRVAVDGTHYLKGMAMYSDDIPKGYDVIFNTNKNSSTPKMDVFKKMKDDPENPFGATIRQKTYIGKDGKEHLSALNIVNEEGDWNTWKKTLSSQMLSKQSTALAKKQLKLAYDIKKEEFDEICSLKNPVIKKCLLDKFADNCDSSAVHLKAAGLPRQASKVILPFPEMKDTEIYAPSYRNGEKVVLIRYPHGGTFEIPELIVNNKSNKKAKGLIGNAQDAVGINPRVAERLSGADFDGDTVLVIPVGKVKIKTSAPLKGLKNFDPKVAYPGYPGMPKPGEKGSGFDKQGKMGDISNLITDMTIKGAPADDIAAAVRHSMVVIDAEKHNLNWRQSYLDNGIANLKAKYQGASNAGASTLISRAKGDKRVPKRKDGYKVDPETGRKIFTETGETYEKNGKQVVRLQKSSKMYETEDAYSLSSGTAMENTYADHANKLKALANSARKTSLATKPIPYSPEAKAKYRQEVDSLNAKLNIALKNRPLERKAQLLANERVKLVRQNNPDMDKDDIKKLKNQALTQARLQTGASKKARLVDITDREWEAIQSGAISTNKLSQIIQNSDLDILKQRSMPRESRGISDAKRARAKMLESNGYTLAEIADSLGVSTSTISKVLNE
;
A
#
# COMPACT_ATOMS: atom_id res chain seq x y z
N MET A 1 -69.57 -6.44 -63.39
CA MET A 1 -69.05 -5.32 -62.59
C MET A 1 -68.75 -5.89 -61.22
N THR A 2 -67.53 -6.03 -60.72
CA THR A 2 -66.22 -5.45 -61.08
C THR A 2 -65.14 -6.48 -60.75
N ASP A 3 -64.23 -6.70 -61.70
CA ASP A 3 -62.99 -7.45 -61.56
C ASP A 3 -62.03 -6.76 -60.58
N GLU A 4 -61.50 -7.48 -59.59
CA GLU A 4 -60.22 -7.15 -58.95
C GLU A 4 -59.38 -8.41 -58.75
N LEU A 5 -58.54 -8.69 -59.74
CA LEU A 5 -57.45 -9.66 -59.70
C LEU A 5 -56.20 -8.97 -59.11
N TYR A 6 -55.82 -9.34 -57.89
CA TYR A 6 -54.57 -8.89 -57.27
C TYR A 6 -53.37 -9.53 -57.97
N HIS A 7 -52.56 -8.71 -58.64
CA HIS A 7 -51.31 -9.12 -59.28
C HIS A 7 -50.19 -9.25 -58.23
N TYR A 8 -49.77 -10.48 -57.94
CA TYR A 8 -48.54 -10.75 -57.20
C TYR A 8 -47.32 -10.42 -58.08
N GLY A 9 -46.82 -9.20 -57.96
CA GLY A 9 -45.57 -8.76 -58.59
C GLY A 9 -44.35 -9.30 -57.86
N ILE A 10 -43.75 -10.36 -58.42
CA ILE A 10 -42.44 -10.90 -58.02
C ILE A 10 -41.35 -9.86 -58.33
N LYS A 11 -40.69 -9.31 -57.30
CA LYS A 11 -39.40 -8.61 -57.46
C LYS A 11 -38.26 -9.62 -57.23
N ARG A 12 -37.53 -9.88 -58.32
CA ARG A 12 -36.44 -10.85 -58.44
C ARG A 12 -35.50 -10.88 -57.23
N ARG A 13 -35.38 -12.06 -56.63
CA ARG A 13 -34.37 -12.44 -55.63
C ARG A 13 -33.19 -13.09 -56.35
N SER A 14 -32.00 -12.51 -56.24
CA SER A 14 -30.74 -13.22 -56.45
C SER A 14 -29.90 -13.13 -55.17
N GLY A 15 -29.80 -14.24 -54.44
CA GLY A 15 -28.91 -14.35 -53.28
C GLY A 15 -29.43 -15.23 -52.15
N ARG A 16 -29.48 -16.53 -52.42
CA ARG A 16 -29.58 -17.69 -51.51
C ARG A 16 -28.86 -17.49 -50.16
N TYR A 17 -29.50 -16.99 -49.10
CA TYR A 17 -29.32 -17.35 -47.66
C TYR A 17 -30.23 -16.48 -46.73
N PRO A 18 -30.58 -16.94 -45.51
CA PRO A 18 -31.19 -16.11 -44.45
C PRO A 18 -30.27 -14.97 -44.01
N TRP A 19 -30.85 -13.87 -43.51
CA TRP A 19 -30.13 -12.75 -42.89
C TRP A 19 -29.09 -13.27 -41.88
N GLY A 20 -27.79 -13.00 -42.10
CA GLY A 20 -26.69 -13.39 -41.21
C GLY A 20 -25.61 -14.33 -41.75
N SER A 21 -25.61 -14.62 -43.05
CA SER A 21 -24.79 -15.69 -43.67
C SER A 21 -23.68 -15.23 -44.62
N GLY A 22 -23.54 -13.92 -44.83
CA GLY A 22 -22.43 -13.36 -45.60
C GLY A 22 -21.95 -12.11 -44.90
N ALA A 23 -20.77 -12.16 -44.30
CA ALA A 23 -20.04 -10.98 -43.83
C ALA A 23 -19.66 -10.12 -45.03
N LYS A 24 -20.61 -9.38 -45.60
CA LYS A 24 -20.31 -8.28 -46.51
C LYS A 24 -19.72 -7.16 -45.65
N LYS A 25 -18.39 -7.12 -45.56
CA LYS A 25 -17.68 -5.91 -45.15
C LYS A 25 -18.18 -4.77 -46.04
N SER A 26 -18.83 -3.78 -45.44
CA SER A 26 -19.32 -2.59 -46.14
C SER A 26 -18.21 -2.02 -47.02
N ARG A 27 -18.54 -1.69 -48.28
CA ARG A 27 -17.52 -1.33 -49.29
C ARG A 27 -16.90 0.05 -49.05
N ASN A 28 -17.61 0.94 -48.34
CA ASN A 28 -17.16 2.27 -47.94
C ASN A 28 -17.98 2.81 -46.75
N ALA A 29 -17.61 3.97 -46.19
CA ALA A 29 -18.27 4.57 -45.02
C ALA A 29 -19.77 4.85 -45.22
N SER A 30 -20.20 5.21 -46.43
CA SER A 30 -21.62 5.47 -46.72
C SER A 30 -22.46 4.19 -46.67
N ASP A 31 -21.96 3.11 -47.26
CA ASP A 31 -22.60 1.78 -47.26
C ASP A 31 -22.72 1.21 -45.83
N PHE A 32 -21.69 1.43 -45.00
CA PHE A 32 -21.72 1.05 -43.59
C PHE A 32 -22.82 1.77 -42.82
N LEU A 33 -22.90 3.11 -42.94
CA LEU A 33 -23.93 3.90 -42.26
C LEU A 33 -25.33 3.52 -42.72
N SER A 34 -25.53 3.34 -44.03
CA SER A 34 -26.82 2.89 -44.57
C SER A 34 -27.21 1.51 -44.04
N THR A 35 -26.26 0.59 -43.90
CA THR A 35 -26.52 -0.73 -43.30
C THR A 35 -26.92 -0.62 -41.83
N VAL A 36 -26.24 0.24 -41.06
CA VAL A 36 -26.60 0.52 -39.66
C VAL A 36 -28.00 1.12 -39.56
N ASP A 37 -28.34 2.10 -40.40
CA ASP A 37 -29.65 2.76 -40.40
C ASP A 37 -30.79 1.79 -40.76
N VAL A 38 -30.54 0.84 -41.67
CA VAL A 38 -31.50 -0.23 -42.00
C VAL A 38 -31.70 -1.15 -40.79
N LEU A 39 -30.62 -1.61 -40.16
CA LEU A 39 -30.70 -2.45 -38.96
C LEU A 39 -31.43 -1.75 -37.80
N GLU A 40 -31.18 -0.46 -37.59
CA GLU A 40 -31.89 0.35 -36.58
C GLU A 40 -33.40 0.44 -36.89
N LYS A 41 -33.77 0.62 -38.17
CA LYS A 41 -35.18 0.63 -38.62
C LYS A 41 -35.85 -0.74 -38.50
N ASP A 42 -35.09 -1.81 -38.65
CA ASP A 42 -35.55 -3.19 -38.47
C ASP A 42 -35.64 -3.60 -36.98
N GLY A 43 -35.42 -2.66 -36.05
CA GLY A 43 -35.63 -2.85 -34.61
C GLY A 43 -34.44 -3.45 -33.86
N PHE A 44 -33.27 -3.56 -34.48
CA PHE A 44 -32.07 -4.06 -33.81
C PHE A 44 -31.58 -3.04 -32.78
N ASN A 45 -31.31 -3.50 -31.56
CA ASN A 45 -30.62 -2.67 -30.57
C ASN A 45 -29.11 -2.62 -30.82
N GLU A 46 -28.44 -1.62 -30.26
CA GLU A 46 -27.02 -1.36 -30.50
C GLU A 46 -26.09 -2.56 -30.22
N LYS A 47 -26.45 -3.42 -29.25
CA LYS A 47 -25.67 -4.63 -28.96
C LYS A 47 -25.78 -5.64 -30.11
N GLN A 48 -26.97 -5.84 -30.65
CA GLN A 48 -27.22 -6.73 -31.78
C GLN A 48 -26.56 -6.21 -33.06
N ILE A 49 -26.56 -4.89 -33.28
CA ILE A 49 -25.85 -4.27 -34.42
C ILE A 49 -24.33 -4.47 -34.26
N ALA A 50 -23.80 -4.32 -33.06
CA ALA A 50 -22.37 -4.55 -32.81
C ALA A 50 -22.00 -6.01 -33.09
N GLU A 51 -22.81 -6.96 -32.62
CA GLU A 51 -22.66 -8.39 -32.89
C GLU A 51 -22.74 -8.71 -34.39
N TYR A 52 -23.66 -8.07 -35.13
CA TYR A 52 -23.79 -8.22 -36.59
C TYR A 52 -22.49 -7.88 -37.33
N PHE A 53 -21.80 -6.83 -36.90
CA PHE A 53 -20.51 -6.43 -37.47
C PHE A 53 -19.30 -7.12 -36.83
N GLY A 54 -19.50 -8.04 -35.87
CA GLY A 54 -18.41 -8.68 -35.12
C GLY A 54 -17.61 -7.70 -34.24
N LEU A 55 -18.24 -6.60 -33.82
CA LEU A 55 -17.65 -5.52 -33.03
C LEU A 55 -18.19 -5.52 -31.60
N GLN A 56 -17.43 -4.92 -30.67
CA GLN A 56 -18.00 -4.50 -29.39
C GLN A 56 -18.78 -3.18 -29.57
N THR A 57 -19.79 -2.92 -28.73
CA THR A 57 -20.62 -1.70 -28.80
C THR A 57 -19.80 -0.41 -28.83
N LYS A 58 -18.70 -0.34 -28.07
CA LYS A 58 -17.78 0.81 -28.09
C LYS A 58 -17.08 0.99 -29.44
N GLN A 59 -16.69 -0.10 -30.09
CA GLN A 59 -16.05 -0.06 -31.41
C GLN A 59 -17.08 0.36 -32.46
N LEU A 60 -18.29 -0.19 -32.43
CA LEU A 60 -19.38 0.21 -33.32
C LEU A 60 -19.61 1.74 -33.28
N ARG A 61 -19.69 2.33 -32.08
CA ARG A 61 -19.83 3.79 -31.91
C ARG A 61 -18.69 4.57 -32.54
N ALA A 62 -17.44 4.11 -32.37
CA ALA A 62 -16.28 4.74 -32.97
C ALA A 62 -16.28 4.63 -34.50
N TYR A 63 -16.63 3.47 -35.04
CA TYR A 63 -16.80 3.25 -36.48
C TYR A 63 -17.91 4.12 -37.07
N LYS A 64 -19.09 4.20 -36.43
CA LYS A 64 -20.19 5.09 -36.83
C LYS A 64 -19.73 6.54 -36.85
N SER A 65 -19.02 6.99 -35.81
CA SER A 65 -18.47 8.34 -35.75
C SER A 65 -17.45 8.62 -36.87
N ASN A 66 -16.54 7.68 -37.15
CA ASN A 66 -15.54 7.83 -38.20
C ASN A 66 -16.18 7.84 -39.60
N ALA A 67 -17.14 6.95 -39.84
CA ALA A 67 -17.86 6.88 -41.11
C ALA A 67 -18.66 8.15 -41.38
N HIS A 68 -19.32 8.73 -40.35
CA HIS A 68 -19.99 10.03 -40.49
C HIS A 68 -19.01 11.16 -40.82
N ASN A 69 -17.81 11.14 -40.24
CA ASN A 69 -16.77 12.13 -40.54
C ASN A 69 -16.27 11.99 -41.98
N GLU A 70 -16.06 10.77 -42.48
CA GLU A 70 -15.62 10.50 -43.85
C GLU A 70 -16.65 10.97 -44.89
N VAL A 71 -17.93 10.60 -44.71
CA VAL A 71 -19.03 11.07 -45.57
C VAL A 71 -19.14 12.59 -45.56
N ARG A 72 -18.99 13.22 -44.39
CA ARG A 72 -19.00 14.68 -44.26
C ARG A 72 -17.80 15.32 -44.96
N ALA A 73 -16.60 14.75 -44.85
CA ALA A 73 -15.41 15.25 -45.50
C ALA A 73 -15.55 15.21 -47.04
N ALA A 74 -16.11 14.12 -47.58
CA ALA A 74 -16.44 14.03 -49.00
C ALA A 74 -17.45 15.11 -49.43
N LYS A 75 -18.49 15.34 -48.62
CA LYS A 75 -19.45 16.43 -48.85
C LYS A 75 -18.78 17.81 -48.77
N ALA A 76 -17.92 18.05 -47.78
CA ALA A 76 -17.21 19.32 -47.64
C ALA A 76 -16.25 19.60 -48.82
N ALA A 77 -15.51 18.59 -49.28
CA ALA A 77 -14.65 18.69 -50.46
C ALA A 77 -15.47 18.99 -51.73
N MET A 78 -16.64 18.39 -51.88
CA MET A 78 -17.56 18.70 -52.98
C MET A 78 -18.12 20.12 -52.88
N ALA A 79 -18.53 20.56 -51.68
CA ALA A 79 -18.99 21.92 -51.44
C ALA A 79 -17.89 22.95 -51.76
N LEU A 80 -16.64 22.70 -51.37
CA LEU A 80 -15.49 23.56 -51.66
C LEU A 80 -15.22 23.63 -53.16
N ARG A 81 -15.21 22.49 -53.87
CA ARG A 81 -15.07 22.46 -55.34
C ARG A 81 -16.16 23.25 -56.05
N LEU A 82 -17.39 23.21 -55.55
CA LEU A 82 -18.49 23.99 -56.11
C LEU A 82 -18.35 25.48 -55.75
N LYS A 83 -17.82 25.80 -54.57
CA LYS A 83 -17.52 27.17 -54.16
C LYS A 83 -16.42 27.80 -55.01
N ASP A 84 -15.35 27.05 -55.29
CA ASP A 84 -14.21 27.46 -56.13
C ASP A 84 -14.63 27.67 -57.59
N LYS A 85 -15.68 26.98 -58.03
CA LYS A 85 -16.34 27.20 -59.34
C LYS A 85 -17.27 28.42 -59.37
N GLY A 86 -17.31 29.22 -58.31
CA GLY A 86 -18.08 30.47 -58.23
C GLY A 86 -19.54 30.32 -57.82
N TYR A 87 -20.01 29.14 -57.40
CA TYR A 87 -21.41 28.96 -57.03
C TYR A 87 -21.76 29.56 -55.64
N SER A 88 -22.97 30.11 -55.51
CA SER A 88 -23.50 30.61 -54.24
C SER A 88 -23.83 29.47 -53.27
N ASN A 89 -23.85 29.72 -51.96
CA ASN A 89 -24.10 28.67 -50.96
C ASN A 89 -25.49 28.01 -51.14
N SER A 90 -26.49 28.77 -51.60
CA SER A 90 -27.83 28.26 -51.88
C SER A 90 -27.85 27.34 -53.10
N GLU A 91 -27.08 27.66 -54.13
CA GLU A 91 -26.96 26.83 -55.34
C GLU A 91 -26.12 25.56 -55.09
N ILE A 92 -25.08 25.65 -54.26
CA ILE A 92 -24.36 24.47 -53.77
C ILE A 92 -25.31 23.54 -53.01
N GLY A 93 -26.19 24.10 -52.18
CA GLY A 93 -27.19 23.33 -51.43
C GLY A 93 -28.14 22.55 -52.33
N ARG A 94 -28.67 23.19 -53.37
CA ARG A 94 -29.52 22.53 -54.38
C ARG A 94 -28.80 21.38 -55.09
N ARG A 95 -27.54 21.56 -55.48
CA ARG A 95 -26.79 20.52 -56.21
C ARG A 95 -26.33 19.35 -55.35
N MET A 96 -26.18 19.57 -54.06
CA MET A 96 -25.77 18.55 -53.10
C MET A 96 -26.95 17.95 -52.33
N ASP A 97 -28.18 18.38 -52.61
CA ASP A 97 -29.40 18.02 -51.91
C ASP A 97 -29.31 18.23 -50.38
N ILE A 98 -28.80 19.41 -49.97
CA ILE A 98 -28.67 19.82 -48.57
C ILE A 98 -29.06 21.29 -48.40
N ASN A 99 -29.57 21.65 -47.22
CA ASN A 99 -29.95 23.03 -46.95
C ASN A 99 -28.73 23.98 -46.90
N GLU A 100 -28.98 25.27 -47.16
CA GLU A 100 -27.92 26.29 -47.23
C GLU A 100 -27.13 26.42 -45.91
N SER A 101 -27.78 26.26 -44.76
CA SER A 101 -27.12 26.29 -43.45
C SER A 101 -26.13 25.12 -43.28
N SER A 102 -26.43 23.95 -43.84
CA SER A 102 -25.50 22.80 -43.88
C SER A 102 -24.33 23.08 -44.81
N VAL A 103 -24.54 23.74 -45.95
CA VAL A 103 -23.46 24.19 -46.84
C VAL A 103 -22.52 25.15 -46.10
N ARG A 104 -23.06 26.16 -45.40
CA ARG A 104 -22.26 27.06 -44.56
C ARG A 104 -21.48 26.28 -43.50
N SER A 105 -22.09 25.28 -42.86
CA SER A 105 -21.43 24.43 -41.86
C SER A 105 -20.35 23.50 -42.45
N LEU A 106 -20.44 23.13 -43.72
CA LEU A 106 -19.42 22.34 -44.43
C LEU A 106 -18.23 23.19 -44.87
N LEU A 107 -18.47 24.47 -45.20
CA LEU A 107 -17.45 25.42 -45.65
C LEU A 107 -16.78 26.19 -44.50
N ASP A 108 -17.31 26.13 -43.27
CA ASP A 108 -16.75 26.78 -42.10
C ASP A 108 -15.43 26.10 -41.65
N PRO A 109 -14.28 26.81 -41.71
CA PRO A 109 -12.98 26.26 -41.35
C PRO A 109 -12.86 25.82 -39.88
N ALA A 110 -13.50 26.54 -38.96
CA ALA A 110 -13.48 26.25 -37.52
C ALA A 110 -14.35 25.04 -37.15
N ILE A 111 -15.40 24.77 -37.93
CA ILE A 111 -16.20 23.55 -37.83
C ILE A 111 -15.48 22.36 -38.47
N SER A 112 -14.81 22.57 -39.62
CA SER A 112 -13.98 21.56 -40.29
C SER A 112 -12.83 21.06 -39.40
N MET A 113 -12.07 21.97 -38.78
CA MET A 113 -11.01 21.62 -37.82
C MET A 113 -11.52 20.83 -36.60
N ARG A 114 -12.68 21.23 -36.03
CA ARG A 114 -13.30 20.49 -34.91
C ARG A 114 -13.78 19.10 -35.30
N LYS A 115 -14.19 18.90 -36.55
CA LYS A 115 -14.68 17.61 -37.07
C LYS A 115 -13.54 16.67 -37.50
N ASN A 116 -12.39 17.22 -37.91
CA ASN A 116 -11.17 16.46 -38.21
C ASN A 116 -10.32 16.14 -36.98
N ALA A 117 -10.76 16.52 -35.77
CA ALA A 117 -9.97 16.35 -34.55
C ALA A 117 -9.51 14.90 -34.30
N SER A 118 -10.32 13.88 -34.62
CA SER A 118 -9.91 12.47 -34.50
C SER A 118 -8.88 12.07 -35.56
N THR A 119 -9.00 12.59 -36.79
CA THR A 119 -8.04 12.34 -37.87
C THR A 119 -6.70 13.00 -37.59
N ASN A 120 -6.70 14.27 -37.16
CA ASN A 120 -5.48 14.98 -36.74
C ASN A 120 -4.82 14.28 -35.54
N THR A 121 -5.62 13.78 -34.59
CA THR A 121 -5.12 12.98 -33.47
C THR A 121 -4.53 11.66 -33.95
N ALA A 122 -5.15 10.98 -34.93
CA ALA A 122 -4.64 9.76 -35.52
C ALA A 122 -3.31 9.99 -36.24
N GLU A 123 -3.19 11.06 -37.03
CA GLU A 123 -1.94 11.46 -37.69
C GLU A 123 -0.83 11.80 -36.69
N MET A 124 -1.15 12.51 -35.61
CA MET A 124 -0.20 12.77 -34.51
C MET A 124 0.25 11.46 -33.85
N LEU A 125 -0.68 10.55 -33.53
CA LEU A 125 -0.35 9.24 -32.97
C LEU A 125 0.50 8.41 -33.93
N GLU A 126 0.20 8.43 -35.24
CA GLU A 126 0.96 7.76 -36.30
C GLU A 126 2.42 8.27 -36.35
N LYS A 127 2.63 9.60 -36.32
CA LYS A 127 3.98 10.20 -36.23
C LYS A 127 4.72 9.80 -34.96
N GLU A 128 4.03 9.78 -33.83
CA GLU A 128 4.62 9.35 -32.57
C GLU A 128 4.95 7.84 -32.58
N ILE A 129 4.12 6.99 -33.19
CA ILE A 129 4.39 5.54 -33.29
C ILE A 129 5.58 5.28 -34.22
N ALA A 130 5.72 6.05 -35.30
CA ALA A 130 6.87 5.94 -36.20
C ALA A 130 8.20 6.14 -35.47
N SER A 131 8.25 7.02 -34.46
CA SER A 131 9.46 7.26 -33.65
C SER A 131 9.57 6.35 -32.42
N LYS A 132 8.46 6.04 -31.73
CA LYS A 132 8.47 5.40 -30.40
C LYS A 132 8.06 3.92 -30.42
N LYS A 133 7.47 3.44 -31.51
CA LYS A 133 6.96 2.07 -31.76
C LYS A 133 5.81 1.59 -30.86
N TYR A 134 5.77 1.99 -29.58
CA TYR A 134 4.75 1.61 -28.60
C TYR A 134 4.28 2.82 -27.78
N ILE A 135 2.99 3.09 -27.81
CA ILE A 135 2.38 4.26 -27.17
C ILE A 135 1.28 3.87 -26.21
N ASP A 136 1.33 4.42 -25.00
CA ASP A 136 0.23 4.38 -24.03
C ASP A 136 -0.93 5.26 -24.49
N VAL A 137 -2.10 4.65 -24.65
CA VAL A 137 -3.38 5.30 -24.97
C VAL A 137 -4.42 5.10 -23.85
N GLY A 138 -3.94 4.79 -22.65
CA GLY A 138 -4.71 4.64 -21.42
C GLY A 138 -5.34 5.94 -20.93
N GLY A 139 -6.22 5.83 -19.92
CA GLY A 139 -6.92 7.01 -19.38
C GLY A 139 -5.96 8.06 -18.82
N GLY A 140 -6.25 9.34 -19.05
CA GLY A 140 -5.37 10.47 -18.73
C GLY A 140 -4.45 10.91 -19.87
N VAL A 141 -4.29 10.09 -20.93
CA VAL A 141 -3.51 10.48 -22.13
C VAL A 141 -4.25 11.56 -22.92
N GLU A 142 -5.58 11.44 -23.01
CA GLU A 142 -6.44 12.44 -23.61
C GLU A 142 -6.23 13.84 -23.00
N ASN A 143 -5.94 13.90 -21.70
CA ASN A 143 -5.65 15.15 -21.00
C ASN A 143 -4.28 15.72 -21.36
N GLN A 144 -3.27 14.87 -21.59
CA GLN A 144 -1.91 15.31 -21.96
C GLN A 144 -1.88 15.95 -23.35
N ILE A 145 -2.54 15.33 -24.33
CA ILE A 145 -2.59 15.83 -25.72
C ILE A 145 -3.72 16.83 -25.97
N GLY A 146 -4.55 17.11 -24.97
CA GLY A 146 -5.58 18.15 -25.05
C GLY A 146 -6.81 17.79 -25.89
N VAL A 147 -7.19 16.51 -25.96
CA VAL A 147 -8.36 16.04 -26.73
C VAL A 147 -9.41 15.37 -25.83
N SER A 148 -10.62 15.13 -26.36
CA SER A 148 -11.63 14.37 -25.62
C SER A 148 -11.31 12.87 -25.62
N ARG A 149 -11.77 12.13 -24.60
CA ARG A 149 -11.57 10.67 -24.57
C ARG A 149 -12.15 9.97 -25.80
N ASN A 150 -13.32 10.41 -26.27
CA ASN A 150 -13.93 9.88 -27.48
C ASN A 150 -13.10 10.18 -28.73
N THR A 151 -12.51 11.38 -28.81
CA THR A 151 -11.61 11.75 -29.92
C THR A 151 -10.40 10.83 -29.98
N LEU A 152 -9.76 10.57 -28.83
CA LEU A 152 -8.63 9.65 -28.74
C LEU A 152 -9.04 8.21 -29.07
N ASP A 153 -10.15 7.72 -28.52
CA ASP A 153 -10.63 6.37 -28.80
C ASP A 153 -10.97 6.19 -30.30
N ASN A 154 -11.60 7.19 -30.94
CA ASN A 154 -11.87 7.18 -32.37
C ASN A 154 -10.58 7.17 -33.20
N ALA A 155 -9.58 7.97 -32.83
CA ALA A 155 -8.27 8.01 -33.49
C ALA A 155 -7.54 6.66 -33.39
N VAL A 156 -7.59 6.02 -32.22
CA VAL A 156 -7.04 4.67 -32.01
C VAL A 156 -7.73 3.66 -32.92
N GLU A 157 -9.07 3.69 -33.03
CA GLU A 157 -9.79 2.77 -33.93
C GLU A 157 -9.48 3.03 -35.43
N GLN A 158 -9.27 4.30 -35.84
CA GLN A 158 -8.80 4.61 -37.20
C GLN A 158 -7.45 3.95 -37.50
N LEU A 159 -6.50 4.04 -36.56
CA LEU A 159 -5.20 3.39 -36.72
C LEU A 159 -5.31 1.86 -36.69
N ARG A 160 -6.19 1.30 -35.85
CA ARG A 160 -6.45 -0.15 -35.87
C ARG A 160 -7.01 -0.61 -37.21
N ALA A 161 -7.87 0.17 -37.85
CA ALA A 161 -8.37 -0.12 -39.19
C ALA A 161 -7.27 -0.05 -40.27
N LYS A 162 -6.23 0.78 -40.06
CA LYS A 162 -5.02 0.84 -40.90
C LYS A 162 -4.00 -0.27 -40.61
N GLY A 163 -4.29 -1.20 -39.69
CA GLY A 163 -3.41 -2.33 -39.36
C GLY A 163 -2.53 -2.17 -38.12
N TYR A 164 -2.64 -1.06 -37.37
CA TYR A 164 -1.93 -0.90 -36.10
C TYR A 164 -2.48 -1.84 -35.02
N THR A 165 -1.59 -2.33 -34.16
CA THR A 165 -1.95 -3.35 -33.15
C THR A 165 -2.28 -2.72 -31.79
N TYR A 166 -3.23 -3.30 -31.07
CA TYR A 166 -3.71 -2.77 -29.78
C TYR A 166 -3.66 -3.84 -28.69
N HIS A 167 -2.94 -3.56 -27.60
CA HIS A 167 -2.56 -4.53 -26.58
C HIS A 167 -2.95 -4.08 -25.17
N TYR A 168 -3.35 -5.04 -24.33
CA TYR A 168 -3.54 -4.84 -22.89
C TYR A 168 -2.34 -5.38 -22.12
N LEU A 169 -1.41 -4.50 -21.77
CA LEU A 169 -0.21 -4.87 -21.03
C LEU A 169 -0.52 -4.91 -19.53
N LYS A 170 -0.39 -6.09 -18.93
CA LYS A 170 -0.61 -6.28 -17.49
C LYS A 170 0.69 -6.02 -16.73
N VAL A 171 0.72 -4.92 -15.97
CA VAL A 171 1.90 -4.44 -15.25
C VAL A 171 1.67 -4.53 -13.74
N GLU A 172 2.66 -5.02 -12.99
CA GLU A 172 2.60 -5.04 -11.53
C GLU A 172 2.67 -3.61 -10.99
N GLN A 173 1.76 -3.25 -10.09
CA GLN A 173 1.88 -2.04 -9.29
C GLN A 173 2.86 -2.32 -8.16
N LEU A 174 4.10 -1.84 -8.31
CA LEU A 174 5.15 -2.07 -7.35
C LEU A 174 4.73 -1.56 -5.97
N GLY A 175 4.89 -2.43 -4.96
CA GLY A 175 4.53 -2.16 -3.58
C GLY A 175 3.10 -2.53 -3.18
N THR A 176 2.19 -2.85 -4.12
CA THR A 176 0.79 -3.20 -3.78
C THR A 176 0.44 -4.67 -4.00
N GLY A 177 1.25 -5.39 -4.79
CA GLY A 177 0.96 -6.77 -5.20
C GLY A 177 -0.25 -6.89 -6.13
N LYS A 178 -0.81 -5.76 -6.58
CA LYS A 178 -1.90 -5.69 -7.56
C LYS A 178 -1.32 -5.48 -8.96
N PHE A 179 -2.13 -5.73 -9.97
CA PHE A 179 -1.77 -5.45 -11.36
C PHE A 179 -2.68 -4.36 -11.93
N THR A 180 -2.14 -3.59 -12.86
CA THR A 180 -2.90 -2.66 -13.68
C THR A 180 -2.76 -3.03 -15.15
N SER A 181 -3.76 -2.72 -15.95
CA SER A 181 -3.69 -2.93 -17.40
C SER A 181 -3.42 -1.59 -18.09
N ILE A 182 -2.31 -1.53 -18.83
CA ILE A 182 -1.94 -0.40 -19.68
C ILE A 182 -2.43 -0.69 -21.10
N LYS A 183 -3.08 0.29 -21.71
CA LYS A 183 -3.57 0.18 -23.09
C LYS A 183 -2.47 0.69 -24.01
N VAL A 184 -1.94 -0.17 -24.86
CA VAL A 184 -0.82 0.14 -25.74
C VAL A 184 -1.26 0.06 -27.19
N LEU A 185 -1.05 1.14 -27.94
CA LEU A 185 -1.14 1.16 -29.40
C LEU A 185 0.29 1.02 -29.95
N ALA A 186 0.49 0.10 -30.88
CA ALA A 186 1.81 -0.19 -31.43
C ALA A 186 1.76 -0.23 -32.97
N ALA A 187 2.95 -0.16 -33.58
CA ALA A 187 3.12 -0.28 -35.03
C ALA A 187 2.46 -1.56 -35.61
N PRO A 188 2.19 -1.59 -36.92
CA PRO A 188 1.73 -2.81 -37.60
C PRO A 188 2.62 -4.02 -37.29
N ASP A 189 2.02 -5.21 -37.26
CA ASP A 189 2.67 -6.52 -37.05
C ASP A 189 3.36 -6.74 -35.69
N VAL A 190 3.35 -5.74 -34.79
CA VAL A 190 3.86 -5.89 -33.43
C VAL A 190 3.02 -6.88 -32.63
N THR A 191 3.66 -7.94 -32.15
CA THR A 191 3.00 -8.97 -31.35
C THR A 191 2.87 -8.56 -29.88
N TYR A 192 1.92 -9.18 -29.16
CA TYR A 192 1.80 -8.99 -27.71
C TYR A 192 3.09 -9.34 -26.96
N LYS A 193 3.80 -10.38 -27.40
CA LYS A 193 5.07 -10.82 -26.82
C LYS A 193 6.12 -9.71 -26.93
N GLU A 194 6.23 -9.07 -28.09
CA GLU A 194 7.17 -7.99 -28.30
C GLU A 194 6.88 -6.78 -27.41
N VAL A 195 5.61 -6.36 -27.28
CA VAL A 195 5.21 -5.29 -26.35
C VAL A 195 5.53 -5.67 -24.90
N LYS A 196 5.30 -6.94 -24.52
CA LYS A 196 5.58 -7.46 -23.19
C LYS A 196 7.08 -7.55 -22.90
N ASP A 197 7.92 -7.76 -23.90
CA ASP A 197 9.38 -7.80 -23.73
C ASP A 197 9.99 -6.38 -23.69
N ASN A 198 9.30 -5.39 -24.27
CA ASN A 198 9.73 -3.99 -24.37
C ASN A 198 8.86 -3.02 -23.53
N GLN A 199 8.33 -3.46 -22.38
CA GLN A 199 7.36 -2.68 -21.59
C GLN A 199 7.84 -1.27 -21.25
N ALA A 200 9.11 -1.12 -20.89
CA ALA A 200 9.68 0.17 -20.52
C ALA A 200 9.82 1.15 -21.68
N LYS A 201 9.80 0.68 -22.93
CA LYS A 201 9.79 1.55 -24.13
C LYS A 201 8.42 2.15 -24.41
N VAL A 202 7.36 1.64 -23.77
CA VAL A 202 6.02 2.25 -23.86
C VAL A 202 6.07 3.66 -23.27
N THR A 203 5.60 4.64 -24.03
CA THR A 203 5.62 6.06 -23.67
C THR A 203 4.26 6.69 -23.95
N SER A 204 3.94 7.81 -23.31
CA SER A 204 2.74 8.58 -23.65
C SER A 204 3.06 9.60 -24.75
N PRO A 205 2.12 9.92 -25.66
CA PRO A 205 2.32 10.96 -26.66
C PRO A 205 2.59 12.31 -25.98
N GLY A 206 3.54 13.09 -26.52
CA GLY A 206 3.92 14.40 -25.95
C GLY A 206 4.76 14.34 -24.66
N PHE A 207 5.18 13.16 -24.20
CA PHE A 207 6.22 13.02 -23.18
C PHE A 207 7.59 13.10 -23.84
N TYR A 208 8.41 14.09 -23.43
CA TYR A 208 9.82 14.25 -23.82
C TYR A 208 10.68 14.20 -22.55
N SER A 209 11.70 13.36 -22.56
CA SER A 209 12.75 13.30 -21.54
C SER A 209 14.06 13.47 -22.31
N GLU A 210 14.79 14.53 -21.99
CA GLU A 210 16.01 14.97 -22.71
C GLU A 210 17.15 13.94 -22.65
N ASP A 211 17.09 12.98 -21.74
CA ASP A 211 18.16 12.03 -21.46
C ASP A 211 17.67 10.57 -21.32
N LEU A 212 16.40 10.28 -21.63
CA LEU A 212 15.77 8.96 -21.41
C LEU A 212 15.94 8.42 -19.96
N GLY A 213 16.21 9.28 -18.98
CA GLY A 213 16.51 8.89 -17.60
C GLY A 213 17.99 8.58 -17.30
N GLN A 214 18.94 9.06 -18.10
CA GLN A 214 20.38 8.89 -17.86
C GLN A 214 20.93 9.70 -16.67
N THR A 215 20.34 10.86 -16.33
CA THR A 215 20.66 11.60 -15.11
C THR A 215 19.92 10.98 -13.92
N VAL A 216 20.59 9.97 -13.36
CA VAL A 216 20.25 9.37 -12.08
C VAL A 216 20.76 10.31 -10.98
N VAL A 217 19.90 11.16 -10.42
CA VAL A 217 20.13 11.68 -9.06
C VAL A 217 19.75 10.54 -8.09
N GLY A 218 20.60 9.52 -8.06
CA GLY A 218 20.43 8.31 -7.26
C GLY A 218 21.03 8.44 -5.87
N ILE A 219 20.77 7.42 -5.04
CA ILE A 219 21.56 7.17 -3.83
C ILE A 219 23.01 7.03 -4.29
N LYS A 220 23.91 7.90 -3.81
CA LYS A 220 25.32 7.84 -4.17
C LYS A 220 25.93 6.57 -3.54
N PRO A 221 26.95 5.95 -4.15
CA PRO A 221 27.69 4.88 -3.49
C PRO A 221 28.11 5.33 -2.07
N PRO A 222 27.93 4.49 -1.04
CA PRO A 222 28.23 4.89 0.32
C PRO A 222 29.69 5.30 0.50
N SER A 223 29.92 6.41 1.22
CA SER A 223 31.27 6.80 1.64
C SER A 223 31.79 5.83 2.69
N SER A 224 32.98 5.25 2.45
CA SER A 224 33.59 4.24 3.31
C SER A 224 34.63 4.85 4.24
N ILE A 225 34.62 4.44 5.52
CA ILE A 225 35.70 4.74 6.47
C ILE A 225 36.73 3.63 6.49
N SER A 226 37.94 3.96 6.94
CA SER A 226 38.97 2.95 7.17
C SER A 226 38.69 2.15 8.44
N SER A 227 38.86 0.82 8.39
CA SER A 227 38.77 -0.02 9.60
C SER A 227 39.76 0.39 10.70
N LYS A 228 40.86 1.07 10.36
CA LYS A 228 41.83 1.61 11.34
C LYS A 228 41.22 2.65 12.29
N ARG A 229 40.16 3.36 11.86
CA ARG A 229 39.43 4.35 12.68
C ARG A 229 38.49 3.69 13.70
N ILE A 230 38.29 2.37 13.60
CA ILE A 230 37.32 1.61 14.39
C ILE A 230 38.05 0.80 15.43
N LEU A 231 37.72 1.01 16.71
CA LEU A 231 38.04 0.09 17.79
C LEU A 231 36.89 -0.91 17.94
N VAL A 232 37.18 -2.21 18.01
CA VAL A 232 36.16 -3.22 18.35
C VAL A 232 36.26 -3.51 19.83
N ASN A 233 35.15 -3.33 20.54
CA ASN A 233 35.02 -3.76 21.92
C ASN A 233 34.33 -5.14 21.93
N TYR A 234 35.10 -6.19 22.22
CA TYR A 234 34.63 -7.58 22.14
C TYR A 234 33.87 -8.01 23.39
N GLY A 235 33.08 -9.07 23.29
CA GLY A 235 32.17 -9.53 24.33
C GLY A 235 32.87 -9.89 25.64
N ASP A 236 34.00 -10.59 25.53
CA ASP A 236 34.90 -10.94 26.64
C ASP A 236 35.69 -9.74 27.21
N GLN A 237 35.54 -8.57 26.61
CA GLN A 237 36.15 -7.30 27.03
C GLN A 237 35.09 -6.28 27.49
N GLY A 238 33.83 -6.70 27.65
CA GLY A 238 32.70 -5.85 28.07
C GLY A 238 31.84 -5.30 26.92
N GLY A 239 32.15 -5.65 25.67
CA GLY A 239 31.37 -5.25 24.49
C GLY A 239 29.95 -5.83 24.45
N ALA A 240 29.71 -6.95 25.15
CA ALA A 240 28.40 -7.60 25.19
C ALA A 240 27.31 -6.71 25.84
N ASP A 241 27.70 -5.88 26.81
CA ASP A 241 26.79 -4.97 27.52
C ASP A 241 26.22 -3.86 26.61
N LYS A 242 26.82 -3.62 25.45
CA LYS A 242 26.34 -2.65 24.47
C LYS A 242 26.25 -3.25 23.07
N ASP A 243 26.01 -4.56 22.95
CA ASP A 243 26.01 -5.25 21.66
C ASP A 243 25.12 -4.53 20.63
N GLY A 244 25.71 -4.16 19.49
CA GLY A 244 25.05 -3.42 18.42
C GLY A 244 25.17 -1.89 18.50
N VAL A 245 25.77 -1.32 19.54
CA VAL A 245 26.04 0.12 19.64
C VAL A 245 27.31 0.51 18.91
N ILE A 246 27.22 1.60 18.13
CA ILE A 246 28.32 2.29 17.47
C ILE A 246 28.55 3.61 18.24
N GLU A 247 29.63 3.70 19.01
CA GLU A 247 29.99 4.93 19.71
C GLU A 247 30.83 5.82 18.79
N LEU A 248 30.43 7.08 18.64
CA LEU A 248 31.01 8.06 17.72
C LEU A 248 31.71 9.19 18.47
N ARG A 249 32.88 9.59 17.98
CA ARG A 249 33.62 10.75 18.49
C ARG A 249 32.93 12.04 18.03
N ARG A 250 32.73 12.98 18.96
CA ARG A 250 32.20 14.31 18.65
C ARG A 250 33.17 15.13 17.80
N GLY A 251 32.62 15.98 16.92
CA GLY A 251 33.40 16.92 16.10
C GLY A 251 34.03 16.31 14.84
N VAL A 252 33.80 15.02 14.57
CA VAL A 252 34.26 14.32 13.37
C VAL A 252 33.20 14.47 12.28
N LYS A 253 33.40 15.43 11.36
CA LYS A 253 32.37 15.90 10.41
C LYS A 253 31.72 14.81 9.55
N ASP A 254 32.48 13.81 9.10
CA ASP A 254 31.96 12.74 8.25
C ASP A 254 31.11 11.71 9.03
N LEU A 255 31.25 11.68 10.35
CA LEU A 255 30.54 10.84 11.31
C LEU A 255 29.59 11.65 12.22
N ASP A 256 29.25 12.88 11.84
CA ASP A 256 28.38 13.75 12.63
C ASP A 256 26.90 13.37 12.44
N LEU A 257 26.19 13.15 13.54
CA LEU A 257 24.75 12.90 13.56
C LEU A 257 23.91 14.18 13.34
N GLY A 258 24.55 15.35 13.38
CA GLY A 258 23.92 16.66 13.32
C GLY A 258 23.22 16.99 14.64
N ALA A 259 21.95 17.43 14.54
CA ALA A 259 21.13 17.72 15.71
C ALA A 259 20.69 16.47 16.50
N ALA A 260 20.76 15.28 15.88
CA ALA A 260 20.37 14.03 16.50
C ALA A 260 21.45 13.54 17.50
N ARG A 261 21.00 12.95 18.60
CA ARG A 261 21.87 12.33 19.62
C ARG A 261 22.13 10.86 19.39
N TYR A 262 21.22 10.21 18.69
CA TYR A 262 21.29 8.80 18.32
C TYR A 262 20.58 8.54 16.99
N ALA A 263 21.05 7.53 16.26
CA ALA A 263 20.43 7.10 15.01
C ALA A 263 20.76 5.64 14.70
N GLN A 264 19.84 4.92 14.08
CA GLN A 264 20.14 3.60 13.52
C GLN A 264 20.84 3.80 12.18
N VAL A 265 22.07 3.31 12.04
CA VAL A 265 22.92 3.61 10.87
C VAL A 265 23.48 2.38 10.19
N ARG A 266 23.98 2.60 8.97
CA ARG A 266 24.89 1.72 8.23
C ARG A 266 26.14 2.52 7.89
N VAL A 267 27.32 1.99 8.21
CA VAL A 267 28.60 2.67 7.96
C VAL A 267 29.49 1.76 7.14
N ALA A 268 29.85 2.18 5.92
CA ALA A 268 30.71 1.40 5.04
C ALA A 268 32.15 1.37 5.57
N VAL A 269 32.81 0.22 5.48
CA VAL A 269 34.17 -0.04 5.99
C VAL A 269 35.01 -0.73 4.92
N ASP A 270 36.15 -0.12 4.60
CA ASP A 270 37.12 -0.59 3.60
C ASP A 270 36.50 -1.08 2.27
N GLY A 271 35.36 -0.49 1.85
CA GLY A 271 34.65 -0.82 0.61
C GLY A 271 34.03 -2.23 0.53
N THR A 272 34.21 -3.08 1.54
CA THR A 272 33.83 -4.51 1.49
C THR A 272 32.86 -4.90 2.60
N HIS A 273 32.91 -4.20 3.73
CA HIS A 273 32.12 -4.50 4.91
C HIS A 273 31.36 -3.26 5.39
N TYR A 274 30.48 -3.44 6.36
CA TYR A 274 29.77 -2.35 7.01
C TYR A 274 29.44 -2.63 8.47
N LEU A 275 29.33 -1.56 9.25
CA LEU A 275 28.76 -1.59 10.59
C LEU A 275 27.24 -1.48 10.50
N LYS A 276 26.55 -2.37 11.21
CA LYS A 276 25.11 -2.29 11.49
C LYS A 276 24.95 -1.98 12.98
N GLY A 277 24.30 -0.89 13.33
CA GLY A 277 24.08 -0.59 14.73
C GLY A 277 23.37 0.72 15.01
N MET A 278 23.21 0.98 16.30
CA MET A 278 22.73 2.25 16.84
C MET A 278 23.92 3.17 17.12
N ALA A 279 24.04 4.24 16.35
CA ALA A 279 25.03 5.28 16.56
C ALA A 279 24.65 6.19 17.73
N MET A 280 25.61 6.48 18.61
CA MET A 280 25.50 7.45 19.70
C MET A 280 26.84 8.12 19.93
N TYR A 281 26.85 9.35 20.44
CA TYR A 281 28.11 9.97 20.85
C TYR A 281 28.70 9.33 22.10
N SER A 282 30.03 9.29 22.16
CA SER A 282 30.78 8.92 23.37
C SER A 282 31.99 9.84 23.51
N ASP A 283 32.21 10.31 24.73
CA ASP A 283 33.35 11.17 25.06
C ASP A 283 34.60 10.33 25.46
N ASP A 284 34.41 9.02 25.68
CA ASP A 284 35.41 8.08 26.20
C ASP A 284 36.11 7.26 25.09
N ILE A 285 36.32 7.84 23.90
CA ILE A 285 36.96 7.13 22.78
C ILE A 285 38.50 7.32 22.82
N PRO A 286 39.32 6.26 22.86
CA PRO A 286 40.78 6.36 22.88
C PRO A 286 41.36 7.12 21.69
N LYS A 287 42.49 7.82 21.89
CA LYS A 287 43.20 8.53 20.81
C LYS A 287 43.55 7.55 19.68
N GLY A 288 43.42 8.01 18.42
CA GLY A 288 43.66 7.20 17.22
C GLY A 288 42.42 6.51 16.65
N TYR A 289 41.30 6.50 17.40
CA TYR A 289 40.02 5.97 16.93
C TYR A 289 38.95 7.05 16.90
N ASP A 290 38.00 6.91 15.98
CA ASP A 290 36.81 7.77 15.89
C ASP A 290 35.52 7.02 16.21
N VAL A 291 35.57 5.68 16.16
CA VAL A 291 34.41 4.80 16.33
C VAL A 291 34.78 3.66 17.28
N ILE A 292 33.91 3.35 18.25
CA ILE A 292 33.92 2.06 18.96
C ILE A 292 32.72 1.24 18.50
N PHE A 293 32.95 0.03 18.03
CA PHE A 293 31.89 -0.92 17.72
C PHE A 293 31.81 -1.99 18.81
N ASN A 294 30.68 -2.03 19.52
CA ASN A 294 30.45 -2.98 20.61
C ASN A 294 29.80 -4.26 20.08
N THR A 295 30.36 -5.41 20.44
CA THR A 295 29.86 -6.72 20.00
C THR A 295 29.89 -7.77 21.11
N ASN A 296 28.95 -8.72 21.08
CA ASN A 296 28.98 -9.93 21.91
C ASN A 296 29.94 -11.03 21.41
N LYS A 297 30.61 -10.85 20.27
CA LYS A 297 31.62 -11.79 19.74
C LYS A 297 32.87 -11.79 20.61
N ASN A 298 33.50 -12.96 20.77
CA ASN A 298 34.75 -13.10 21.53
C ASN A 298 35.96 -12.50 20.77
N SER A 299 36.97 -12.01 21.49
CA SER A 299 38.20 -11.38 20.98
C SER A 299 39.04 -12.26 20.04
N SER A 300 38.87 -13.60 20.10
CA SER A 300 39.42 -14.53 19.10
C SER A 300 38.83 -14.34 17.70
N THR A 301 37.69 -13.66 17.56
CA THR A 301 37.06 -13.39 16.27
C THR A 301 37.81 -12.30 15.51
N PRO A 302 38.29 -12.55 14.28
CA PRO A 302 38.96 -11.53 13.48
C PRO A 302 38.10 -10.28 13.31
N LYS A 303 38.73 -9.10 13.35
CA LYS A 303 38.04 -7.80 13.30
C LYS A 303 37.06 -7.66 12.14
N MET A 304 37.44 -8.09 10.93
CA MET A 304 36.57 -7.97 9.76
C MET A 304 35.37 -8.92 9.81
N ASP A 305 35.51 -10.07 10.48
CA ASP A 305 34.41 -11.02 10.69
C ASP A 305 33.41 -10.54 11.74
N VAL A 306 33.75 -9.49 12.51
CA VAL A 306 32.81 -8.80 13.40
C VAL A 306 31.80 -7.99 12.57
N PHE A 307 32.25 -7.36 11.48
CA PHE A 307 31.44 -6.52 10.59
C PHE A 307 30.54 -7.36 9.67
N LYS A 308 29.59 -6.70 9.01
CA LYS A 308 28.74 -7.34 7.99
C LYS A 308 29.36 -7.18 6.62
N LYS A 309 29.39 -8.24 5.81
CA LYS A 309 29.78 -8.13 4.40
C LYS A 309 28.74 -7.33 3.63
N MET A 310 29.19 -6.42 2.77
CA MET A 310 28.30 -5.76 1.82
C MET A 310 27.76 -6.78 0.82
N LYS A 311 26.56 -6.52 0.30
CA LYS A 311 25.98 -7.28 -0.80
C LYS A 311 26.58 -6.79 -2.13
N ASP A 312 26.65 -7.68 -3.12
CA ASP A 312 26.92 -7.34 -4.54
C ASP A 312 25.70 -6.66 -5.19
N ASP A 313 25.17 -5.63 -4.54
CA ASP A 313 24.12 -4.77 -5.04
C ASP A 313 24.58 -3.31 -4.87
N PRO A 314 25.12 -2.67 -5.94
CA PRO A 314 25.60 -1.30 -5.87
C PRO A 314 24.55 -0.26 -5.43
N GLU A 315 23.26 -0.54 -5.60
CA GLU A 315 22.17 0.38 -5.20
C GLU A 315 21.67 0.14 -3.78
N ASN A 316 21.93 -1.06 -3.24
CA ASN A 316 21.53 -1.43 -1.88
C ASN A 316 22.59 -2.31 -1.21
N PRO A 317 23.84 -1.84 -1.07
CA PRO A 317 24.96 -2.64 -0.57
C PRO A 317 24.75 -3.07 0.90
N PHE A 318 23.87 -2.38 1.63
CA PHE A 318 23.52 -2.68 3.02
C PHE A 318 22.27 -3.55 3.21
N GLY A 319 21.52 -3.84 2.13
CA GLY A 319 20.24 -4.52 2.23
C GLY A 319 19.19 -3.74 3.06
N ALA A 320 19.23 -2.41 3.08
CA ALA A 320 18.37 -1.56 3.90
C ALA A 320 17.98 -0.26 3.17
N THR A 321 16.75 0.21 3.40
CA THR A 321 16.36 1.55 2.97
C THR A 321 17.06 2.56 3.86
N ILE A 322 17.86 3.44 3.24
CA ILE A 322 18.69 4.43 3.92
C ILE A 322 18.39 5.85 3.42
N ARG A 323 18.71 6.84 4.26
CA ARG A 323 18.80 8.26 3.93
C ARG A 323 20.26 8.68 4.06
N GLN A 324 20.80 9.31 3.03
CA GLN A 324 22.15 9.82 3.03
C GLN A 324 22.17 11.29 3.42
N LYS A 325 23.16 11.70 4.21
CA LYS A 325 23.41 13.09 4.58
C LYS A 325 24.69 13.58 3.91
N THR A 326 24.77 14.87 3.67
CA THR A 326 25.99 15.55 3.20
C THR A 326 26.51 16.50 4.27
N TYR A 327 27.80 16.84 4.19
CA TYR A 327 28.44 17.81 5.07
C TYR A 327 29.46 18.65 4.30
N ILE A 328 29.78 19.84 4.82
CA ILE A 328 30.80 20.70 4.22
C ILE A 328 32.19 20.32 4.78
N GLY A 329 33.04 19.84 3.88
CA GLY A 329 34.41 19.42 4.17
C GLY A 329 35.31 20.58 4.59
N LYS A 330 36.56 20.26 4.99
CA LYS A 330 37.57 21.31 5.27
C LYS A 330 37.97 22.07 4.00
N ASP A 331 37.72 21.48 2.83
CA ASP A 331 37.93 22.06 1.50
C ASP A 331 36.78 22.98 1.04
N GLY A 332 35.75 23.19 1.87
CA GLY A 332 34.58 24.01 1.54
C GLY A 332 33.60 23.36 0.55
N LYS A 333 33.82 22.10 0.16
CA LYS A 333 32.95 21.37 -0.76
C LYS A 333 31.97 20.47 -0.01
N GLU A 334 30.88 20.11 -0.69
CA GLU A 334 29.90 19.16 -0.17
C GLU A 334 30.41 17.72 -0.34
N HIS A 335 30.49 16.98 0.77
CA HIS A 335 30.89 15.58 0.83
C HIS A 335 29.75 14.72 1.35
N LEU A 336 29.74 13.44 0.96
CA LEU A 336 28.80 12.46 1.49
C LEU A 336 29.26 11.99 2.88
N SER A 337 28.38 12.05 3.88
CA SER A 337 28.64 11.47 5.20
C SER A 337 28.82 9.96 5.10
N ALA A 338 29.67 9.40 5.97
CA ALA A 338 29.81 7.96 6.12
C ALA A 338 28.59 7.31 6.81
N LEU A 339 27.75 8.11 7.48
CA LEU A 339 26.55 7.64 8.16
C LEU A 339 25.37 7.55 7.17
N ASN A 340 24.91 6.33 6.92
CA ASN A 340 23.70 6.08 6.16
C ASN A 340 22.55 5.79 7.13
N ILE A 341 21.63 6.73 7.26
CA ILE A 341 20.59 6.73 8.30
C ILE A 341 19.43 5.83 7.90
N VAL A 342 19.09 4.86 8.74
CA VAL A 342 17.87 4.05 8.60
C VAL A 342 16.71 4.76 9.30
N ASN A 343 16.92 5.12 10.56
CA ASN A 343 16.01 5.91 11.40
C ASN A 343 16.86 6.84 12.28
N GLU A 344 16.35 8.01 12.62
CA GLU A 344 16.99 8.96 13.54
C GLU A 344 16.05 9.45 14.63
N GLU A 345 16.61 10.08 15.66
CA GLU A 345 15.85 10.72 16.74
C GLU A 345 14.65 11.51 16.21
N GLY A 346 13.46 11.21 16.73
CA GLY A 346 12.17 11.74 16.30
C GLY A 346 11.34 10.76 15.47
N ASP A 347 11.97 9.88 14.66
CA ASP A 347 11.26 9.02 13.71
C ASP A 347 10.32 8.03 14.42
N TRP A 348 10.76 7.46 15.55
CA TRP A 348 10.03 6.41 16.26
C TRP A 348 8.76 6.93 16.96
N ASN A 349 8.66 8.24 17.23
CA ASN A 349 7.45 8.86 17.81
C ASN A 349 6.21 8.73 16.90
N THR A 350 6.42 8.60 15.59
CA THR A 350 5.34 8.53 14.59
C THR A 350 4.71 7.15 14.48
N TRP A 351 5.25 6.14 15.18
CA TRP A 351 4.81 4.76 15.05
C TRP A 351 3.43 4.55 15.70
N LYS A 352 2.63 3.69 15.06
CA LYS A 352 1.22 3.49 15.45
C LYS A 352 1.08 2.93 16.87
N LYS A 353 0.31 3.62 17.71
CA LYS A 353 0.02 3.29 19.11
C LYS A 353 -1.09 2.22 19.27
N THR A 354 -1.14 1.17 18.44
CA THR A 354 -2.16 0.08 18.58
C THR A 354 -1.63 -1.09 19.39
N LEU A 355 -2.49 -1.78 20.16
CA LEU A 355 -2.13 -3.04 20.81
C LEU A 355 -2.32 -4.24 19.87
N SER A 356 -1.33 -5.12 19.84
CA SER A 356 -1.43 -6.37 19.07
C SER A 356 -2.29 -7.40 19.81
N SER A 357 -3.01 -8.24 19.05
CA SER A 357 -3.75 -9.37 19.61
C SER A 357 -2.82 -10.34 20.34
N GLN A 358 -1.58 -10.53 19.85
CA GLN A 358 -0.58 -11.40 20.45
C GLN A 358 -0.23 -11.01 21.89
N MET A 359 -0.16 -9.72 22.22
CA MET A 359 0.08 -9.25 23.60
C MET A 359 -1.18 -9.29 24.43
N LEU A 360 -2.26 -8.69 23.91
CA LEU A 360 -3.46 -8.49 24.69
C LEU A 360 -4.17 -9.82 25.00
N SER A 361 -4.06 -10.83 24.14
CA SER A 361 -4.62 -12.17 24.39
C SER A 361 -3.95 -12.91 25.55
N LYS A 362 -2.77 -12.48 26.00
CA LYS A 362 -2.04 -13.05 27.14
C LYS A 362 -2.31 -12.29 28.46
N GLN A 363 -3.11 -11.23 28.38
CA GLN A 363 -3.49 -10.40 29.53
C GLN A 363 -4.82 -10.88 30.14
N SER A 364 -5.39 -10.14 31.09
CA SER A 364 -6.71 -10.47 31.62
C SER A 364 -7.81 -10.26 30.57
N THR A 365 -8.84 -11.10 30.62
CA THR A 365 -10.05 -10.96 29.78
C THR A 365 -10.73 -9.59 29.99
N ALA A 366 -10.71 -9.08 31.22
CA ALA A 366 -11.22 -7.75 31.54
C ALA A 366 -10.47 -6.63 30.78
N LEU A 367 -9.13 -6.68 30.74
CA LEU A 367 -8.33 -5.71 29.99
C LEU A 367 -8.59 -5.84 28.49
N ALA A 368 -8.63 -7.07 27.97
CA ALA A 368 -8.92 -7.34 26.57
C ALA A 368 -10.28 -6.77 26.15
N LYS A 369 -11.35 -7.08 26.91
CA LYS A 369 -12.71 -6.59 26.69
C LYS A 369 -12.75 -5.06 26.68
N LYS A 370 -12.05 -4.42 27.62
CA LYS A 370 -11.97 -2.95 27.72
C LYS A 370 -11.32 -2.34 26.46
N GLN A 371 -10.16 -2.82 26.03
CA GLN A 371 -9.44 -2.22 24.90
C GLN A 371 -10.08 -2.56 23.54
N LEU A 372 -10.68 -3.74 23.40
CA LEU A 372 -11.43 -4.11 22.20
C LEU A 372 -12.75 -3.34 22.09
N LYS A 373 -13.43 -3.09 23.21
CA LYS A 373 -14.60 -2.19 23.25
C LYS A 373 -14.20 -0.78 22.82
N LEU A 374 -13.13 -0.22 23.39
CA LEU A 374 -12.64 1.09 22.99
C LEU A 374 -12.32 1.15 21.49
N ALA A 375 -11.64 0.14 20.94
CA ALA A 375 -11.37 0.06 19.50
C ALA A 375 -12.64 0.05 18.64
N TYR A 376 -13.66 -0.70 19.08
CA TYR A 376 -14.95 -0.76 18.41
C TYR A 376 -15.70 0.58 18.49
N ASP A 377 -15.75 1.20 19.66
CA ASP A 377 -16.44 2.48 19.87
C ASP A 377 -15.84 3.58 18.98
N ILE A 378 -14.51 3.63 18.84
CA ILE A 378 -13.80 4.52 17.90
C ILE A 378 -14.31 4.32 16.46
N LYS A 379 -14.49 3.07 16.04
CA LYS A 379 -14.99 2.75 14.70
C LYS A 379 -16.46 3.09 14.54
N LYS A 380 -17.26 2.87 15.58
CA LYS A 380 -18.68 3.21 15.61
C LYS A 380 -18.88 4.73 15.49
N GLU A 381 -18.09 5.53 16.20
CA GLU A 381 -18.10 6.99 16.08
C GLU A 381 -17.70 7.47 14.68
N GLU A 382 -16.64 6.90 14.11
CA GLU A 382 -16.22 7.21 12.73
C GLU A 382 -17.36 6.92 11.74
N PHE A 383 -18.06 5.79 11.91
CA PHE A 383 -19.23 5.46 11.12
C PHE A 383 -20.36 6.48 11.29
N ASP A 384 -20.70 6.85 12.52
CA ASP A 384 -21.79 7.78 12.81
C ASP A 384 -21.46 9.19 12.29
N GLU A 385 -20.21 9.63 12.41
CA GLU A 385 -19.71 10.88 11.83
C GLU A 385 -19.84 10.88 10.31
N ILE A 386 -19.42 9.79 9.64
CA ILE A 386 -19.58 9.64 8.18
C ILE A 386 -21.08 9.67 7.80
N CYS A 387 -21.94 9.02 8.58
CA CYS A 387 -23.38 9.03 8.36
C CYS A 387 -24.00 10.42 8.48
N SER A 388 -23.41 11.31 9.30
CA SER A 388 -23.88 12.68 9.49
C SER A 388 -23.52 13.65 8.34
N LEU A 389 -22.60 13.25 7.44
CA LEU A 389 -22.13 14.12 6.36
C LEU A 389 -23.26 14.58 5.45
N LYS A 390 -23.24 15.86 5.05
CA LYS A 390 -24.30 16.41 4.18
C LYS A 390 -24.14 16.01 2.72
N ASN A 391 -22.90 15.89 2.24
CA ASN A 391 -22.64 15.52 0.85
C ASN A 391 -22.76 13.99 0.65
N PRO A 392 -23.75 13.50 -0.11
CA PRO A 392 -24.00 12.06 -0.26
C PRO A 392 -22.90 11.32 -1.03
N VAL A 393 -22.19 11.99 -1.95
CA VAL A 393 -21.14 11.35 -2.76
C VAL A 393 -19.88 11.12 -1.93
N ILE A 394 -19.52 12.09 -1.08
CA ILE A 394 -18.39 11.95 -0.13
C ILE A 394 -18.74 10.95 0.96
N LYS A 395 -19.96 11.01 1.51
CA LYS A 395 -20.48 10.01 2.45
C LYS A 395 -20.33 8.61 1.88
N LYS A 396 -20.82 8.37 0.66
CA LYS A 396 -20.72 7.06 -0.01
C LYS A 396 -19.27 6.58 -0.12
N CYS A 397 -18.36 7.43 -0.62
CA CYS A 397 -16.95 7.09 -0.75
C CYS A 397 -16.29 6.75 0.60
N LEU A 398 -16.61 7.50 1.66
CA LEU A 398 -16.10 7.27 3.00
C LEU A 398 -16.67 6.00 3.62
N LEU A 399 -17.96 5.73 3.44
CA LEU A 399 -18.61 4.50 3.91
C LEU A 399 -18.01 3.24 3.28
N ASP A 400 -17.71 3.27 1.97
CA ASP A 400 -17.08 2.13 1.27
C ASP A 400 -15.67 1.85 1.82
N LYS A 401 -14.85 2.91 1.98
CA LYS A 401 -13.50 2.80 2.56
C LYS A 401 -13.55 2.34 4.02
N PHE A 402 -14.50 2.87 4.77
CA PHE A 402 -14.72 2.51 6.17
C PHE A 402 -15.10 1.02 6.28
N ALA A 403 -16.01 0.52 5.44
CA ALA A 403 -16.39 -0.89 5.42
C ALA A 403 -15.19 -1.81 5.13
N ASP A 404 -14.33 -1.45 4.17
CA ASP A 404 -13.10 -2.21 3.87
C ASP A 404 -12.12 -2.19 5.06
N ASN A 405 -12.02 -1.06 5.76
CA ASN A 405 -11.17 -0.94 6.95
C ASN A 405 -11.70 -1.79 8.12
N CYS A 406 -13.01 -1.88 8.30
CA CYS A 406 -13.65 -2.73 9.31
C CYS A 406 -13.41 -4.23 9.02
N ASP A 407 -13.55 -4.67 7.75
CA ASP A 407 -13.20 -6.05 7.36
C ASP A 407 -11.74 -6.38 7.70
N SER A 408 -10.82 -5.48 7.34
CA SER A 408 -9.39 -5.66 7.61
C SER A 408 -9.10 -5.69 9.12
N SER A 409 -9.74 -4.81 9.89
CA SER A 409 -9.60 -4.75 11.35
C SER A 409 -10.11 -6.02 12.02
N ALA A 410 -11.22 -6.61 11.53
CA ALA A 410 -11.74 -7.88 12.01
C ALA A 410 -10.75 -9.04 11.82
N VAL A 411 -9.95 -9.03 10.75
CA VAL A 411 -8.87 -10.02 10.52
C VAL A 411 -7.65 -9.76 11.41
N HIS A 412 -7.27 -8.50 11.58
CA HIS A 412 -6.07 -8.13 12.33
C HIS A 412 -6.23 -8.21 13.85
N LEU A 413 -7.46 -8.08 14.36
CA LEU A 413 -7.80 -8.18 15.78
C LEU A 413 -7.01 -7.21 16.67
N LYS A 414 -6.63 -6.04 16.12
CA LYS A 414 -5.91 -5.03 16.89
C LYS A 414 -6.86 -4.32 17.84
N ALA A 415 -6.37 -4.04 19.04
CA ALA A 415 -7.12 -3.28 20.04
C ALA A 415 -6.60 -1.84 20.13
N ALA A 416 -7.38 -1.00 20.83
CA ALA A 416 -6.98 0.36 21.14
C ALA A 416 -5.69 0.37 21.97
N GLY A 417 -4.94 1.45 21.87
CA GLY A 417 -3.76 1.63 22.72
C GLY A 417 -4.11 1.73 24.20
N LEU A 418 -3.11 1.65 25.06
CA LEU A 418 -3.22 2.01 26.46
C LEU A 418 -2.84 3.49 26.66
N PRO A 419 -3.35 4.13 27.73
CA PRO A 419 -2.90 5.46 28.13
C PRO A 419 -1.37 5.52 28.22
N ARG A 420 -0.79 6.58 27.67
CA ARG A 420 0.64 6.94 27.68
C ARG A 420 1.56 5.87 27.11
N GLN A 421 1.01 4.89 26.37
CA GLN A 421 1.85 3.91 25.71
C GLN A 421 2.59 4.55 24.52
N ALA A 422 3.85 4.20 24.35
CA ALA A 422 4.65 4.66 23.22
C ALA A 422 5.69 3.61 22.82
N SER A 423 5.95 3.51 21.51
CA SER A 423 7.10 2.74 21.03
C SER A 423 8.36 3.58 21.25
N LYS A 424 9.39 2.98 21.83
CA LYS A 424 10.67 3.62 22.14
C LYS A 424 11.81 2.74 21.67
N VAL A 425 12.86 3.33 21.12
CA VAL A 425 14.12 2.62 20.91
C VAL A 425 14.82 2.42 22.26
N ILE A 426 15.44 1.26 22.47
CA ILE A 426 16.20 0.96 23.68
C ILE A 426 17.68 1.28 23.48
N LEU A 427 18.30 1.87 24.50
CA LEU A 427 19.71 2.26 24.52
C LEU A 427 20.37 1.73 25.80
N PRO A 428 21.62 1.21 25.74
CA PRO A 428 22.23 0.51 26.87
C PRO A 428 22.91 1.46 27.86
N PHE A 429 22.66 1.23 29.14
CA PHE A 429 23.35 1.89 30.25
C PHE A 429 23.71 0.85 31.32
N PRO A 430 24.88 0.19 31.20
CA PRO A 430 25.27 -0.92 32.08
C PRO A 430 25.36 -0.54 33.56
N GLU A 431 25.73 0.70 33.85
CA GLU A 431 25.81 1.26 35.21
C GLU A 431 24.44 1.51 35.87
N MET A 432 23.35 1.46 35.10
CA MET A 432 21.99 1.63 35.62
C MET A 432 21.54 0.36 36.34
N LYS A 433 20.76 0.48 37.41
CA LYS A 433 20.15 -0.69 38.05
C LYS A 433 19.20 -1.40 37.08
N ASP A 434 19.17 -2.73 37.13
CA ASP A 434 18.30 -3.59 36.30
C ASP A 434 16.81 -3.55 36.69
N THR A 435 16.47 -2.77 37.71
CA THR A 435 15.10 -2.46 38.16
C THR A 435 14.66 -1.05 37.78
N GLU A 436 15.54 -0.27 37.14
CA GLU A 436 15.30 1.11 36.76
C GLU A 436 15.29 1.31 35.25
N ILE A 437 14.70 2.41 34.81
CA ILE A 437 14.71 2.87 33.42
C ILE A 437 14.86 4.38 33.36
N TYR A 438 15.70 4.86 32.45
CA TYR A 438 15.71 6.28 32.07
C TYR A 438 14.70 6.49 30.93
N ALA A 439 13.57 7.13 31.24
CA ALA A 439 12.47 7.34 30.30
C ALA A 439 11.93 8.77 30.45
N PRO A 440 12.54 9.76 29.79
CA PRO A 440 12.30 11.18 30.07
C PRO A 440 10.89 11.66 29.70
N SER A 441 10.18 10.96 28.80
CA SER A 441 8.75 11.24 28.53
C SER A 441 7.79 10.68 29.60
N TYR A 442 8.29 10.01 30.64
CA TYR A 442 7.51 9.44 31.74
C TYR A 442 7.84 10.10 33.07
N ARG A 443 6.94 9.97 34.04
CA ARG A 443 7.09 10.63 35.34
C ARG A 443 8.13 9.88 36.16
N ASN A 444 9.05 10.60 36.78
CA ASN A 444 10.02 10.01 37.69
C ASN A 444 9.31 9.30 38.86
N GLY A 445 9.74 8.09 39.20
CA GLY A 445 9.13 7.24 40.23
C GLY A 445 7.93 6.41 39.74
N GLU A 446 7.42 6.66 38.53
CA GLU A 446 6.34 5.86 37.95
C GLU A 446 6.86 4.48 37.53
N LYS A 447 6.03 3.45 37.69
CA LYS A 447 6.33 2.12 37.19
C LYS A 447 5.93 1.98 35.73
N VAL A 448 6.76 1.32 34.93
CA VAL A 448 6.46 1.01 33.53
C VAL A 448 6.76 -0.45 33.24
N VAL A 449 6.09 -1.02 32.25
CA VAL A 449 6.45 -2.30 31.66
C VAL A 449 6.93 -2.13 30.23
N LEU A 450 7.83 -3.02 29.82
CA LEU A 450 8.40 -3.02 28.47
C LEU A 450 7.94 -4.26 27.72
N ILE A 451 7.53 -4.08 26.46
CA ILE A 451 7.11 -5.19 25.60
C ILE A 451 7.81 -5.07 24.26
N ARG A 452 8.69 -6.03 23.95
CA ARG A 452 9.23 -6.23 22.60
C ARG A 452 8.31 -7.15 21.82
N TYR A 453 8.22 -6.96 20.50
CA TYR A 453 7.46 -7.84 19.61
C TYR A 453 8.39 -8.58 18.68
N PRO A 454 8.14 -9.88 18.41
CA PRO A 454 7.19 -10.76 19.11
C PRO A 454 7.62 -11.03 20.56
N HIS A 455 6.71 -11.47 21.44
CA HIS A 455 7.06 -11.95 22.78
C HIS A 455 6.38 -13.29 23.07
N GLY A 456 7.07 -14.17 23.79
CA GLY A 456 6.67 -15.51 24.18
C GLY A 456 5.60 -15.55 25.26
N GLY A 457 5.62 -14.61 26.21
CA GLY A 457 4.60 -14.55 27.27
C GLY A 457 4.87 -13.46 28.31
N THR A 458 4.12 -13.49 29.41
CA THR A 458 4.22 -12.50 30.50
C THR A 458 5.58 -12.50 31.21
N PHE A 459 6.36 -13.58 31.07
CA PHE A 459 7.69 -13.73 31.64
C PHE A 459 8.76 -12.87 30.94
N GLU A 460 8.51 -12.44 29.70
CA GLU A 460 9.38 -11.54 28.94
C GLU A 460 9.02 -10.05 29.12
N ILE A 461 8.08 -9.74 30.02
CA ILE A 461 7.62 -8.37 30.27
C ILE A 461 8.25 -7.88 31.59
N PRO A 462 9.39 -7.17 31.56
CA PRO A 462 9.96 -6.56 32.75
C PRO A 462 9.09 -5.39 33.23
N GLU A 463 9.04 -5.22 34.55
CA GLU A 463 8.50 -4.04 35.24
C GLU A 463 9.68 -3.26 35.82
N LEU A 464 9.75 -1.96 35.56
CA LEU A 464 10.86 -1.08 35.94
C LEU A 464 10.33 0.22 36.55
N ILE A 465 11.14 0.86 37.38
CA ILE A 465 10.84 2.17 37.95
C ILE A 465 11.56 3.26 37.15
N VAL A 466 10.82 4.28 36.71
CA VAL A 466 11.37 5.41 35.97
C VAL A 466 12.27 6.24 36.88
N ASN A 467 13.56 6.34 36.56
CA ASN A 467 14.54 7.17 37.27
C ASN A 467 15.22 8.14 36.29
N ASN A 468 14.64 9.33 36.15
CA ASN A 468 15.12 10.39 35.27
C ASN A 468 16.09 11.36 35.97
N LYS A 469 16.20 11.29 37.30
CA LYS A 469 17.00 12.22 38.10
C LYS A 469 18.43 11.71 38.34
N SER A 470 18.59 10.47 38.76
CA SER A 470 19.90 9.95 39.18
C SER A 470 20.76 9.43 38.02
N ASN A 471 20.15 9.11 36.87
CA ASN A 471 20.83 8.59 35.69
C ASN A 471 21.49 9.71 34.84
N LYS A 472 22.51 10.37 35.40
CA LYS A 472 23.22 11.50 34.77
C LYS A 472 23.83 11.14 33.41
N LYS A 473 24.41 9.94 33.27
CA LYS A 473 25.02 9.46 32.02
C LYS A 473 23.97 9.34 30.90
N ALA A 474 22.82 8.75 31.18
CA ALA A 474 21.72 8.67 30.23
C ALA A 474 21.19 10.05 29.85
N LYS A 475 20.97 10.92 30.84
CA LYS A 475 20.56 12.32 30.59
C LYS A 475 21.56 13.09 29.72
N GLY A 476 22.87 12.90 29.92
CA GLY A 476 23.90 13.56 29.12
C GLY A 476 23.93 13.08 27.66
N LEU A 477 23.84 11.76 27.45
CA LEU A 477 23.95 11.17 26.12
C LEU A 477 22.67 11.32 25.29
N ILE A 478 21.52 10.98 25.85
CA ILE A 478 20.25 10.92 25.10
C ILE A 478 19.29 12.07 25.44
N GLY A 479 19.60 12.90 26.45
CA GLY A 479 18.81 14.09 26.76
C GLY A 479 17.37 13.77 27.16
N ASN A 480 16.45 14.69 26.88
CA ASN A 480 15.02 14.51 27.11
C ASN A 480 14.31 13.85 25.91
N ALA A 481 14.94 12.84 25.32
CA ALA A 481 14.48 12.14 24.11
C ALA A 481 13.01 11.72 24.21
N GLN A 482 12.20 12.08 23.22
CA GLN A 482 10.79 11.71 23.24
C GLN A 482 10.57 10.28 22.79
N ASP A 483 11.51 9.62 22.12
CA ASP A 483 11.35 8.31 21.50
C ASP A 483 12.43 7.29 21.84
N ALA A 484 13.30 7.59 22.81
CA ALA A 484 14.27 6.64 23.35
C ALA A 484 14.12 6.44 24.85
N VAL A 485 14.55 5.27 25.31
CA VAL A 485 14.70 4.94 26.73
C VAL A 485 16.04 4.27 26.99
N GLY A 486 16.62 4.55 28.15
CA GLY A 486 17.83 3.90 28.63
C GLY A 486 17.51 2.76 29.59
N ILE A 487 18.10 1.58 29.37
CA ILE A 487 17.92 0.40 30.24
C ILE A 487 19.25 -0.29 30.52
N ASN A 488 19.30 -1.06 31.61
CA ASN A 488 20.39 -2.00 31.85
C ASN A 488 20.34 -3.16 30.82
N PRO A 489 21.48 -3.66 30.29
CA PRO A 489 21.54 -4.77 29.34
C PRO A 489 20.84 -6.06 29.82
N ARG A 490 20.86 -6.36 31.13
CA ARG A 490 20.15 -7.52 31.71
C ARG A 490 18.63 -7.44 31.51
N VAL A 491 18.07 -6.24 31.41
CA VAL A 491 16.65 -6.04 31.09
C VAL A 491 16.38 -6.41 29.62
N ALA A 492 17.31 -6.09 28.72
CA ALA A 492 17.20 -6.42 27.29
C ALA A 492 17.23 -7.94 27.05
N GLU A 493 18.03 -8.68 27.81
CA GLU A 493 18.05 -10.15 27.77
C GLU A 493 16.65 -10.76 28.03
N ARG A 494 15.91 -10.22 29.00
CA ARG A 494 14.54 -10.66 29.32
C ARG A 494 13.53 -10.31 28.22
N LEU A 495 13.80 -9.32 27.40
CA LEU A 495 12.94 -8.86 26.29
C LEU A 495 13.10 -9.71 25.03
N SER A 496 13.04 -11.04 25.20
CA SER A 496 13.25 -12.02 24.12
C SER A 496 14.64 -11.89 23.47
N GLY A 497 15.68 -11.68 24.29
CA GLY A 497 17.05 -11.47 23.82
C GLY A 497 17.19 -10.22 22.93
N ALA A 498 16.71 -9.08 23.41
CA ALA A 498 16.86 -7.82 22.68
C ALA A 498 18.32 -7.38 22.64
N ASP A 499 18.71 -6.77 21.52
CA ASP A 499 20.01 -6.12 21.35
C ASP A 499 19.85 -4.59 21.31
N PHE A 500 20.95 -3.86 21.11
CA PHE A 500 20.93 -2.40 21.02
C PHE A 500 21.24 -1.91 19.61
N ASP A 501 20.91 -2.69 18.58
CA ASP A 501 21.18 -2.34 17.17
C ASP A 501 20.05 -1.52 16.49
N GLY A 502 19.03 -1.17 17.30
CA GLY A 502 17.80 -0.48 16.88
C GLY A 502 16.52 -1.18 17.31
N ASP A 503 16.59 -2.18 18.19
CA ASP A 503 15.42 -2.78 18.82
C ASP A 503 14.56 -1.73 19.53
N THR A 504 13.25 -1.99 19.52
CA THR A 504 12.24 -1.09 20.10
C THR A 504 11.32 -1.86 21.04
N VAL A 505 10.85 -1.16 22.06
CA VAL A 505 9.87 -1.65 23.03
C VAL A 505 8.65 -0.75 23.07
N LEU A 506 7.48 -1.34 23.29
CA LEU A 506 6.31 -0.62 23.74
C LEU A 506 6.44 -0.39 25.25
N VAL A 507 6.58 0.87 25.66
CA VAL A 507 6.61 1.27 27.06
C VAL A 507 5.20 1.60 27.51
N ILE A 508 4.72 0.97 28.58
CA ILE A 508 3.38 1.17 29.14
C ILE A 508 3.51 1.51 30.62
N PRO A 509 2.98 2.65 31.10
CA PRO A 509 2.94 2.95 32.52
C PRO A 509 1.92 2.08 33.23
N VAL A 510 2.35 1.45 34.33
CA VAL A 510 1.51 0.59 35.17
C VAL A 510 1.06 1.36 36.41
N GLY A 511 -0.08 2.03 36.25
CA GLY A 511 -0.81 2.71 37.33
C GLY A 511 -2.22 2.12 37.45
N LYS A 512 -3.21 2.81 36.89
CA LYS A 512 -4.59 2.30 36.78
C LYS A 512 -4.70 1.09 35.83
N VAL A 513 -3.74 0.95 34.90
CA VAL A 513 -3.67 -0.18 33.96
C VAL A 513 -2.85 -1.29 34.59
N LYS A 514 -3.46 -2.46 34.78
CA LYS A 514 -2.78 -3.67 35.26
C LYS A 514 -2.34 -4.53 34.08
N ILE A 515 -1.04 -4.66 33.87
CA ILE A 515 -0.43 -5.60 32.93
C ILE A 515 0.09 -6.79 33.72
N LYS A 516 -0.25 -8.00 33.28
CA LYS A 516 0.29 -9.25 33.83
C LYS A 516 1.76 -9.38 33.43
N THR A 517 2.61 -9.49 34.43
CA THR A 517 4.02 -9.87 34.31
C THR A 517 4.25 -11.12 35.17
N SER A 518 5.26 -11.91 34.85
CA SER A 518 5.66 -13.07 35.65
C SER A 518 7.18 -13.18 35.71
N ALA A 519 7.72 -13.89 36.70
CA ALA A 519 9.15 -14.16 36.76
C ALA A 519 9.63 -14.89 35.47
N PRO A 520 10.91 -14.73 35.09
CA PRO A 520 11.52 -15.54 34.04
C PRO A 520 11.28 -17.03 34.29
N LEU A 521 10.97 -17.78 33.22
CA LEU A 521 10.75 -19.22 33.36
C LEU A 521 12.04 -19.91 33.78
N LYS A 522 11.98 -20.75 34.83
CA LYS A 522 13.15 -21.48 35.34
C LYS A 522 13.84 -22.29 34.25
N GLY A 523 13.06 -22.93 33.38
CA GLY A 523 13.55 -23.72 32.25
C GLY A 523 14.17 -22.93 31.09
N LEU A 524 14.23 -21.59 31.17
CA LEU A 524 14.94 -20.73 30.22
C LEU A 524 16.24 -20.16 30.79
N LYS A 525 16.46 -20.29 32.10
CA LYS A 525 17.65 -19.76 32.76
C LYS A 525 18.91 -20.43 32.18
N ASN A 526 19.86 -19.62 31.71
CA ASN A 526 21.13 -20.06 31.13
C ASN A 526 21.00 -20.94 29.86
N PHE A 527 19.84 -20.95 29.20
CA PHE A 527 19.67 -21.69 27.96
C PHE A 527 20.28 -20.91 26.79
N ASP A 528 21.39 -21.43 26.23
CA ASP A 528 21.98 -20.93 24.99
C ASP A 528 21.72 -21.94 23.85
N PRO A 529 20.97 -21.58 22.80
CA PRO A 529 20.68 -22.47 21.69
C PRO A 529 21.93 -22.91 20.93
N LYS A 530 23.01 -22.12 20.94
CA LYS A 530 24.27 -22.43 20.24
C LYS A 530 25.04 -23.56 20.92
N VAL A 531 25.02 -23.58 22.25
CA VAL A 531 25.66 -24.61 23.05
C VAL A 531 24.80 -25.86 23.12
N ALA A 532 23.49 -25.69 23.28
CA ALA A 532 22.57 -26.83 23.44
C ALA A 532 22.34 -27.60 22.13
N TYR A 533 22.33 -26.93 20.99
CA TYR A 533 21.96 -27.53 19.69
C TYR A 533 22.95 -27.19 18.56
N PRO A 534 24.25 -27.46 18.72
CA PRO A 534 25.22 -27.22 17.65
C PRO A 534 24.90 -28.08 16.42
N GLY A 535 25.22 -27.56 15.24
CA GLY A 535 25.20 -28.34 14.01
C GLY A 535 26.28 -29.43 14.04
N TYR A 536 26.05 -30.51 13.31
CA TYR A 536 27.01 -31.62 13.17
C TYR A 536 27.50 -31.73 11.71
N PRO A 537 28.70 -32.32 11.48
CA PRO A 537 29.21 -32.55 10.13
C PRO A 537 28.21 -33.33 9.27
N GLY A 538 27.94 -32.84 8.06
CA GLY A 538 26.96 -33.44 7.14
C GLY A 538 25.50 -33.03 7.35
N MET A 539 25.18 -32.23 8.39
CA MET A 539 23.84 -31.67 8.55
C MET A 539 23.54 -30.67 7.43
N PRO A 540 22.41 -30.80 6.71
CA PRO A 540 21.97 -29.78 5.76
C PRO A 540 21.80 -28.43 6.47
N LYS A 541 22.45 -27.38 5.97
CA LYS A 541 22.42 -26.09 6.66
C LYS A 541 21.00 -25.49 6.59
N PRO A 542 20.43 -25.05 7.73
CA PRO A 542 19.13 -24.39 7.72
C PRO A 542 19.17 -23.16 6.80
N GLY A 543 18.19 -23.02 5.92
CA GLY A 543 18.16 -21.96 4.89
C GLY A 543 18.65 -22.41 3.51
N GLU A 544 19.43 -23.49 3.42
CA GLU A 544 19.81 -24.07 2.13
C GLU A 544 18.67 -24.90 1.52
N LYS A 545 18.62 -24.92 0.18
CA LYS A 545 17.64 -25.69 -0.58
C LYS A 545 17.74 -27.17 -0.22
N GLY A 546 16.62 -27.76 0.22
CA GLY A 546 16.55 -29.16 0.64
C GLY A 546 16.73 -29.40 2.14
N SER A 547 17.12 -28.38 2.93
CA SER A 547 17.22 -28.50 4.40
C SER A 547 15.88 -28.78 5.10
N GLY A 548 14.77 -28.43 4.45
CA GLY A 548 13.42 -28.47 5.02
C GLY A 548 13.17 -27.38 6.07
N PHE A 549 14.07 -26.39 6.16
CA PHE A 549 13.96 -25.28 7.08
C PHE A 549 13.59 -23.99 6.34
N ASP A 550 12.40 -23.48 6.63
CA ASP A 550 11.97 -22.12 6.28
C ASP A 550 11.80 -21.34 7.59
N LYS A 551 12.73 -20.40 7.86
CA LYS A 551 12.74 -19.64 9.11
C LYS A 551 11.39 -19.00 9.40
N GLN A 552 10.79 -18.35 8.40
CA GLN A 552 9.54 -17.62 8.59
C GLN A 552 8.37 -18.58 8.89
N GLY A 553 8.26 -19.68 8.17
CA GLY A 553 7.25 -20.72 8.40
C GLY A 553 7.39 -21.39 9.76
N LYS A 554 8.62 -21.77 10.14
CA LYS A 554 8.90 -22.42 11.45
C LYS A 554 8.67 -21.47 12.62
N MET A 555 9.11 -20.21 12.52
CA MET A 555 8.82 -19.17 13.51
C MET A 555 7.30 -18.94 13.65
N GLY A 556 6.56 -18.95 12.55
CA GLY A 556 5.10 -18.83 12.57
C GLY A 556 4.42 -20.02 13.25
N ASP A 557 4.87 -21.24 12.97
CA ASP A 557 4.32 -22.48 13.57
C ASP A 557 4.53 -22.50 15.09
N ILE A 558 5.76 -22.27 15.56
CA ILE A 558 6.06 -22.26 17.00
C ILE A 558 5.42 -21.08 17.73
N SER A 559 5.34 -19.90 17.11
CA SER A 559 4.65 -18.74 17.69
C SER A 559 3.16 -19.00 17.87
N ASN A 560 2.51 -19.64 16.89
CA ASN A 560 1.11 -20.04 16.99
C ASN A 560 0.90 -21.05 18.11
N LEU A 561 1.79 -22.04 18.23
CA LEU A 561 1.76 -23.02 19.31
C LEU A 561 1.85 -22.34 20.69
N ILE A 562 2.83 -21.45 20.89
CA ILE A 562 2.97 -20.70 22.15
C ILE A 562 1.71 -19.88 22.46
N THR A 563 1.13 -19.20 21.46
CA THR A 563 -0.14 -18.46 21.63
C THR A 563 -1.29 -19.39 22.02
N ASP A 564 -1.45 -20.52 21.34
CA ASP A 564 -2.51 -21.49 21.62
C ASP A 564 -2.37 -22.10 23.03
N MET A 565 -1.15 -22.49 23.40
CA MET A 565 -0.80 -22.98 24.73
C MET A 565 -1.11 -21.96 25.82
N THR A 566 -0.73 -20.70 25.61
CA THR A 566 -0.97 -19.62 26.58
C THR A 566 -2.47 -19.39 26.79
N ILE A 567 -3.25 -19.33 25.70
CA ILE A 567 -4.71 -19.11 25.76
C ILE A 567 -5.42 -20.29 26.44
N LYS A 568 -4.93 -21.51 26.24
CA LYS A 568 -5.45 -22.75 26.84
C LYS A 568 -4.92 -23.03 28.25
N GLY A 569 -4.10 -22.14 28.82
CA GLY A 569 -3.60 -22.28 30.19
C GLY A 569 -2.56 -23.38 30.37
N ALA A 570 -1.67 -23.58 29.39
CA ALA A 570 -0.58 -24.54 29.50
C ALA A 570 0.34 -24.26 30.71
N PRO A 571 0.88 -25.29 31.37
CA PRO A 571 1.88 -25.13 32.42
C PRO A 571 3.14 -24.41 31.95
N ALA A 572 3.85 -23.79 32.90
CA ALA A 572 5.07 -23.04 32.63
C ALA A 572 6.17 -23.87 31.93
N ASP A 573 6.29 -25.16 32.27
CA ASP A 573 7.32 -26.04 31.69
C ASP A 573 7.03 -26.39 30.23
N ASP A 574 5.77 -26.64 29.89
CA ASP A 574 5.32 -26.84 28.51
C ASP A 574 5.63 -25.58 27.68
N ILE A 575 5.31 -24.39 28.21
CA ILE A 575 5.62 -23.11 27.55
C ILE A 575 7.14 -22.93 27.40
N ALA A 576 7.93 -23.24 28.43
CA ALA A 576 9.38 -23.14 28.38
C ALA A 576 9.97 -24.03 27.28
N ALA A 577 9.47 -25.26 27.11
CA ALA A 577 9.90 -26.16 26.06
C ALA A 577 9.64 -25.59 24.65
N ALA A 578 8.44 -25.05 24.43
CA ALA A 578 8.11 -24.38 23.16
C ALA A 578 8.98 -23.13 22.91
N VAL A 579 9.27 -22.35 23.95
CA VAL A 579 10.11 -21.15 23.84
C VAL A 579 11.57 -21.49 23.57
N ARG A 580 12.15 -22.52 24.21
CA ARG A 580 13.50 -23.00 23.89
C ARG A 580 13.61 -23.40 22.43
N HIS A 581 12.63 -24.14 21.92
CA HIS A 581 12.60 -24.48 20.50
C HIS A 581 12.47 -23.24 19.60
N SER A 582 11.66 -22.26 19.99
CA SER A 582 11.57 -20.98 19.28
C SER A 582 12.91 -20.25 19.22
N MET A 583 13.68 -20.23 20.31
CA MET A 583 15.03 -19.63 20.34
C MET A 583 15.98 -20.33 19.37
N VAL A 584 15.96 -21.67 19.32
CA VAL A 584 16.75 -22.46 18.37
C VAL A 584 16.35 -22.15 16.93
N VAL A 585 15.05 -22.09 16.62
CA VAL A 585 14.54 -21.77 15.27
C VAL A 585 14.97 -20.37 14.82
N ILE A 586 15.00 -19.37 15.71
CA ILE A 586 15.40 -18.01 15.36
C ILE A 586 16.86 -17.97 14.89
N ASP A 587 17.73 -18.72 15.57
CA ASP A 587 19.17 -18.71 15.34
C ASP A 587 19.68 -19.81 14.41
N ALA A 588 18.85 -20.79 14.06
CA ALA A 588 19.24 -21.98 13.31
C ALA A 588 19.93 -21.68 11.97
N GLU A 589 19.38 -20.77 11.16
CA GLU A 589 19.98 -20.37 9.88
C GLU A 589 21.31 -19.63 10.04
N LYS A 590 21.42 -18.80 11.08
CA LYS A 590 22.61 -17.98 11.33
C LYS A 590 23.77 -18.79 11.92
N HIS A 591 23.45 -19.77 12.76
CA HIS A 591 24.42 -20.53 13.56
C HIS A 591 24.46 -22.03 13.22
N ASN A 592 23.80 -22.43 12.13
CA ASN A 592 23.70 -23.83 11.69
C ASN A 592 23.20 -24.77 12.79
N LEU A 593 22.18 -24.38 13.55
CA LEU A 593 21.73 -25.14 14.73
C LEU A 593 20.85 -26.34 14.36
N ASN A 594 20.95 -27.41 15.15
CA ASN A 594 20.16 -28.63 14.99
C ASN A 594 18.72 -28.44 15.53
N TRP A 595 17.92 -27.69 14.77
CA TRP A 595 16.53 -27.41 15.09
C TRP A 595 15.65 -28.67 15.13
N ARG A 596 16.01 -29.72 14.40
CA ARG A 596 15.27 -31.00 14.40
C ARG A 596 15.42 -31.71 15.74
N GLN A 597 16.64 -31.79 16.27
CA GLN A 597 16.87 -32.35 17.60
C GLN A 597 16.14 -31.52 18.67
N SER A 598 16.22 -30.19 18.58
CA SER A 598 15.47 -29.31 19.48
C SER A 598 13.96 -29.57 19.44
N TYR A 599 13.39 -29.86 18.27
CA TYR A 599 11.97 -30.19 18.13
C TYR A 599 11.60 -31.49 18.87
N LEU A 600 12.49 -32.49 18.83
CA LEU A 600 12.32 -33.77 19.52
C LEU A 600 12.47 -33.62 21.03
N ASP A 601 13.58 -33.05 21.49
CA ASP A 601 13.92 -32.91 22.91
C ASP A 601 12.90 -32.05 23.68
N ASN A 602 12.36 -31.02 23.03
CA ASN A 602 11.34 -30.16 23.61
C ASN A 602 9.92 -30.70 23.38
N GLY A 603 9.78 -31.93 22.85
CA GLY A 603 8.50 -32.62 22.72
C GLY A 603 7.47 -31.86 21.89
N ILE A 604 7.90 -31.10 20.89
CA ILE A 604 7.01 -30.14 20.18
C ILE A 604 5.85 -30.87 19.51
N ALA A 605 6.06 -32.05 18.94
CA ALA A 605 4.98 -32.88 18.40
C ALA A 605 3.90 -33.20 19.44
N ASN A 606 4.29 -33.50 20.68
CA ASN A 606 3.35 -33.82 21.77
C ASN A 606 2.61 -32.57 22.23
N LEU A 607 3.31 -31.44 22.33
CA LEU A 607 2.69 -30.14 22.64
C LEU A 607 1.66 -29.75 21.56
N LYS A 608 1.99 -29.97 20.27
CA LYS A 608 1.05 -29.75 19.15
C LYS A 608 -0.14 -30.71 19.23
N ALA A 609 0.07 -31.99 19.53
CA ALA A 609 -1.05 -32.91 19.72
C ALA A 609 -1.98 -32.45 20.85
N LYS A 610 -1.41 -32.11 22.02
CA LYS A 610 -2.14 -31.68 23.22
C LYS A 610 -2.89 -30.35 23.03
N TYR A 611 -2.25 -29.35 22.43
CA TYR A 611 -2.78 -27.99 22.36
C TYR A 611 -3.32 -27.60 20.99
N GLN A 612 -3.07 -28.37 19.94
CA GLN A 612 -3.54 -28.11 18.58
C GLN A 612 -4.32 -29.26 17.95
N GLY A 613 -4.35 -30.44 18.58
CA GLY A 613 -5.20 -31.57 18.22
C GLY A 613 -4.49 -32.71 17.48
N ALA A 614 -3.33 -32.45 16.87
CA ALA A 614 -2.48 -33.49 16.26
C ALA A 614 -1.01 -33.06 16.24
N SER A 615 -0.08 -34.01 16.12
CA SER A 615 1.36 -33.75 16.11
C SER A 615 1.83 -32.89 14.93
N ASN A 616 1.09 -32.94 13.81
CA ASN A 616 1.29 -32.13 12.61
C ASN A 616 0.25 -31.02 12.44
N ALA A 617 -0.60 -30.76 13.45
CA ALA A 617 -1.61 -29.72 13.40
C ALA A 617 -0.98 -28.31 13.31
N GLY A 618 -1.81 -27.32 13.00
CA GLY A 618 -1.43 -25.91 13.08
C GLY A 618 -2.32 -25.16 14.06
N ALA A 619 -2.28 -23.83 13.97
CA ALA A 619 -3.11 -22.90 14.74
C ALA A 619 -4.50 -23.44 15.18
N SER A 620 -4.77 -23.41 16.48
CA SER A 620 -5.94 -24.04 17.09
C SER A 620 -6.89 -23.08 17.82
N THR A 621 -6.47 -21.85 18.09
CA THR A 621 -7.30 -20.80 18.69
C THR A 621 -7.70 -19.75 17.65
N LEU A 622 -8.75 -18.97 17.92
CA LEU A 622 -9.18 -17.87 17.06
C LEU A 622 -8.02 -16.90 16.74
N ILE A 623 -7.19 -16.57 17.73
CA ILE A 623 -6.10 -15.60 17.61
C ILE A 623 -5.04 -16.07 16.59
N SER A 624 -4.67 -17.36 16.64
CA SER A 624 -3.71 -17.94 15.71
C SER A 624 -4.35 -18.31 14.36
N ARG A 625 -5.62 -18.70 14.34
CA ARG A 625 -6.36 -19.09 13.12
C ARG A 625 -6.79 -17.92 12.25
N ALA A 626 -7.02 -16.72 12.81
CA ALA A 626 -7.66 -15.62 12.10
C ALA A 626 -6.98 -15.24 10.78
N LYS A 627 -5.64 -15.18 10.79
CA LYS A 627 -4.81 -14.88 9.61
C LYS A 627 -4.43 -16.12 8.79
N GLY A 628 -4.83 -17.31 9.24
CA GLY A 628 -4.54 -18.56 8.56
C GLY A 628 -5.09 -18.56 7.13
N ASP A 629 -4.35 -19.18 6.22
CA ASP A 629 -4.70 -19.22 4.80
C ASP A 629 -5.98 -20.03 4.56
N LYS A 630 -6.90 -19.47 3.77
CA LYS A 630 -8.02 -20.19 3.15
C LYS A 630 -7.94 -20.00 1.64
N ARG A 631 -8.02 -21.08 0.89
CA ARG A 631 -8.04 -21.06 -0.57
C ARG A 631 -9.49 -20.98 -1.03
N VAL A 632 -9.80 -19.98 -1.86
CA VAL A 632 -11.13 -19.77 -2.44
C VAL A 632 -11.00 -19.67 -3.96
N PRO A 633 -12.03 -20.01 -4.74
CA PRO A 633 -12.01 -19.80 -6.18
C PRO A 633 -11.61 -18.36 -6.53
N LYS A 634 -10.86 -18.19 -7.62
CA LYS A 634 -10.40 -16.87 -8.05
C LYS A 634 -11.60 -15.99 -8.39
N ARG A 635 -11.65 -14.79 -7.82
CA ARG A 635 -12.76 -13.83 -7.97
C ARG A 635 -12.41 -12.72 -8.95
N LYS A 636 -13.41 -12.17 -9.65
CA LYS A 636 -13.28 -10.94 -10.44
C LYS A 636 -13.02 -9.76 -9.50
N ASP A 637 -12.37 -8.71 -10.01
CA ASP A 637 -12.18 -7.49 -9.25
C ASP A 637 -13.54 -6.80 -8.99
N GLY A 638 -13.76 -6.40 -7.74
CA GLY A 638 -15.03 -5.81 -7.28
C GLY A 638 -15.97 -6.83 -6.64
N TYR A 639 -17.07 -6.33 -6.08
CA TYR A 639 -18.11 -7.13 -5.44
C TYR A 639 -19.46 -6.42 -5.60
N LYS A 640 -20.54 -7.20 -5.53
CA LYS A 640 -21.89 -6.67 -5.30
C LYS A 640 -22.17 -6.62 -3.81
N VAL A 641 -23.03 -5.72 -3.38
CA VAL A 641 -23.51 -5.66 -1.99
C VAL A 641 -24.89 -6.29 -1.95
N ASP A 642 -25.08 -7.25 -1.05
CA ASP A 642 -26.40 -7.75 -0.68
C ASP A 642 -27.22 -6.61 -0.05
N PRO A 643 -28.38 -6.21 -0.63
CA PRO A 643 -29.19 -5.12 -0.11
C PRO A 643 -29.77 -5.37 1.30
N GLU A 644 -30.07 -6.63 1.64
CA GLU A 644 -30.66 -7.00 2.91
C GLU A 644 -29.61 -7.10 4.00
N THR A 645 -28.53 -7.83 3.72
CA THR A 645 -27.52 -8.17 4.73
C THR A 645 -26.33 -7.20 4.74
N GLY A 646 -26.07 -6.45 3.67
CA GLY A 646 -24.89 -5.62 3.50
C GLY A 646 -23.60 -6.40 3.20
N ARG A 647 -23.69 -7.72 2.99
CA ARG A 647 -22.54 -8.59 2.74
C ARG A 647 -21.98 -8.40 1.33
N LYS A 648 -20.69 -8.73 1.17
CA LYS A 648 -20.03 -8.76 -0.14
C LYS A 648 -20.41 -10.05 -0.87
N ILE A 649 -20.98 -9.91 -2.05
CA ILE A 649 -21.23 -11.00 -3.00
C ILE A 649 -20.15 -10.92 -4.07
N PHE A 650 -19.26 -11.90 -4.06
CA PHE A 650 -18.18 -11.99 -5.03
C PHE A 650 -18.62 -12.76 -6.28
N THR A 651 -18.09 -12.36 -7.44
CA THR A 651 -18.27 -13.11 -8.69
C THR A 651 -17.01 -13.90 -8.99
N GLU A 652 -17.14 -15.22 -9.11
CA GLU A 652 -16.03 -16.09 -9.46
C GLU A 652 -15.65 -15.93 -10.94
N THR A 653 -14.37 -16.17 -11.25
CA THR A 653 -13.85 -16.10 -12.63
C THR A 653 -14.12 -17.36 -13.42
N GLY A 654 -14.28 -18.51 -12.76
CA GLY A 654 -14.36 -19.83 -13.39
C GLY A 654 -13.04 -20.29 -14.05
N GLU A 655 -11.93 -19.56 -13.87
CA GLU A 655 -10.64 -19.94 -14.48
C GLU A 655 -10.19 -21.33 -14.01
N THR A 656 -9.86 -22.21 -14.96
CA THR A 656 -9.22 -23.50 -14.71
C THR A 656 -7.81 -23.54 -15.31
N TYR A 657 -6.99 -24.47 -14.85
CA TYR A 657 -5.71 -24.80 -15.48
C TYR A 657 -5.54 -26.32 -15.46
N GLU A 658 -4.80 -26.85 -16.44
CA GLU A 658 -4.53 -28.27 -16.52
C GLU A 658 -3.39 -28.65 -15.57
N LYS A 659 -3.59 -29.71 -14.80
CA LYS A 659 -2.58 -30.33 -13.95
C LYS A 659 -2.75 -31.85 -14.02
N ASN A 660 -1.73 -32.54 -14.53
CA ASN A 660 -1.73 -34.00 -14.71
C ASN A 660 -2.96 -34.51 -15.49
N GLY A 661 -3.30 -33.88 -16.61
CA GLY A 661 -4.43 -34.27 -17.46
C GLY A 661 -5.82 -33.94 -16.89
N LYS A 662 -5.92 -33.28 -15.73
CA LYS A 662 -7.20 -32.85 -15.12
C LYS A 662 -7.31 -31.34 -15.10
N GLN A 663 -8.49 -30.81 -15.41
CA GLN A 663 -8.78 -29.40 -15.19
C GLN A 663 -8.99 -29.12 -13.70
N VAL A 664 -8.22 -28.18 -13.16
CA VAL A 664 -8.29 -27.75 -11.76
C VAL A 664 -8.69 -26.28 -11.71
N VAL A 665 -9.66 -25.96 -10.85
CA VAL A 665 -10.10 -24.57 -10.62
C VAL A 665 -8.95 -23.75 -10.03
N ARG A 666 -8.75 -22.55 -10.56
CA ARG A 666 -7.74 -21.62 -10.07
C ARG A 666 -8.22 -20.98 -8.76
N LEU A 667 -7.43 -21.16 -7.71
CA LEU A 667 -7.71 -20.63 -6.39
C LEU A 667 -6.88 -19.37 -6.10
N GLN A 668 -7.42 -18.48 -5.26
CA GLN A 668 -6.71 -17.34 -4.68
C GLN A 668 -6.59 -17.49 -3.15
N LYS A 669 -5.61 -16.81 -2.57
CA LYS A 669 -5.37 -16.80 -1.13
C LYS A 669 -6.26 -15.76 -0.44
N SER A 670 -6.94 -16.17 0.63
CA SER A 670 -7.68 -15.31 1.56
C SER A 670 -7.35 -15.74 3.01
N SER A 671 -7.90 -15.04 4.01
CA SER A 671 -7.75 -15.45 5.42
C SER A 671 -9.01 -16.14 5.95
N LYS A 672 -8.85 -17.04 6.91
CA LYS A 672 -9.97 -17.74 7.57
C LYS A 672 -10.96 -16.76 8.19
N MET A 673 -10.47 -15.71 8.88
CA MET A 673 -11.35 -14.70 9.49
C MET A 673 -12.08 -13.85 8.46
N TYR A 674 -11.46 -13.56 7.31
CA TYR A 674 -12.14 -12.80 6.26
C TYR A 674 -13.32 -13.57 5.67
N GLU A 675 -13.13 -14.86 5.43
CA GLU A 675 -14.09 -15.73 4.76
C GLU A 675 -15.12 -16.38 5.70
N THR A 676 -14.96 -16.30 7.02
CA THR A 676 -15.97 -16.80 7.96
C THR A 676 -17.04 -15.74 8.21
N GLU A 677 -18.30 -16.16 8.32
CA GLU A 677 -19.39 -15.26 8.69
C GLU A 677 -19.40 -15.00 10.20
N ASP A 678 -19.22 -16.06 10.97
CA ASP A 678 -19.17 -16.03 12.42
C ASP A 678 -17.76 -16.37 12.92
N ALA A 679 -17.13 -15.40 13.58
CA ALA A 679 -15.81 -15.56 14.17
C ALA A 679 -15.75 -16.70 15.23
N TYR A 680 -16.87 -17.07 15.87
CA TYR A 680 -16.93 -18.18 16.82
C TYR A 680 -16.55 -19.53 16.18
N SER A 681 -16.78 -19.71 14.87
CA SER A 681 -16.33 -20.90 14.11
C SER A 681 -14.82 -21.13 14.14
N LEU A 682 -14.02 -20.11 14.47
CA LEU A 682 -12.57 -20.22 14.60
C LEU A 682 -12.11 -20.43 16.05
N SER A 683 -12.99 -20.21 17.03
CA SER A 683 -12.72 -20.29 18.46
C SER A 683 -12.55 -21.72 18.94
N SER A 684 -11.70 -21.91 19.94
CA SER A 684 -11.62 -23.14 20.73
C SER A 684 -12.50 -23.10 22.00
N GLY A 685 -13.23 -22.01 22.21
CA GLY A 685 -14.23 -21.87 23.27
C GLY A 685 -13.75 -21.13 24.53
N THR A 686 -12.50 -20.65 24.57
CA THR A 686 -12.01 -19.92 25.76
C THR A 686 -12.65 -18.54 25.89
N ALA A 687 -12.77 -18.04 27.13
CA ALA A 687 -13.35 -16.71 27.40
C ALA A 687 -12.57 -15.57 26.69
N MET A 688 -11.25 -15.72 26.56
CA MET A 688 -10.42 -14.77 25.82
C MET A 688 -10.79 -14.77 24.33
N GLU A 689 -10.90 -15.95 23.70
CA GLU A 689 -11.28 -16.05 22.30
C GLU A 689 -12.69 -15.52 22.03
N ASN A 690 -13.65 -15.79 22.92
CA ASN A 690 -15.01 -15.29 22.78
C ASN A 690 -15.05 -13.75 22.79
N THR A 691 -14.20 -13.11 23.61
CA THR A 691 -14.05 -11.64 23.61
C THR A 691 -13.59 -11.11 22.25
N TYR A 692 -12.67 -11.81 21.57
CA TYR A 692 -12.21 -11.44 20.23
C TYR A 692 -13.21 -11.81 19.14
N ALA A 693 -13.94 -12.93 19.28
CA ALA A 693 -14.99 -13.34 18.37
C ALA A 693 -16.10 -12.29 18.32
N ASP A 694 -16.58 -11.85 19.48
CA ASP A 694 -17.55 -10.76 19.62
C ASP A 694 -17.07 -9.48 18.94
N HIS A 695 -15.81 -9.10 19.18
CA HIS A 695 -15.24 -7.90 18.59
C HIS A 695 -15.17 -7.99 17.05
N ALA A 696 -14.69 -9.12 16.52
CA ALA A 696 -14.62 -9.36 15.08
C ALA A 696 -16.00 -9.36 14.42
N ASN A 697 -16.99 -10.00 15.04
CA ASN A 697 -18.37 -10.02 14.55
C ASN A 697 -19.01 -8.63 14.58
N LYS A 698 -18.77 -7.83 15.64
CA LYS A 698 -19.22 -6.44 15.71
C LYS A 698 -18.62 -5.57 14.61
N LEU A 699 -17.32 -5.73 14.31
CA LEU A 699 -16.68 -5.02 13.20
C LEU A 699 -17.24 -5.45 11.83
N LYS A 700 -17.48 -6.75 11.62
CA LYS A 700 -18.14 -7.27 10.40
C LYS A 700 -19.55 -6.70 10.24
N ALA A 701 -20.33 -6.68 11.31
CA ALA A 701 -21.67 -6.09 11.30
C ALA A 701 -21.63 -4.60 10.97
N LEU A 702 -20.68 -3.85 11.54
CA LEU A 702 -20.49 -2.43 11.26
C LEU A 702 -20.07 -2.18 9.80
N ALA A 703 -19.23 -3.04 9.23
CA ALA A 703 -18.89 -3.01 7.81
C ALA A 703 -20.12 -3.24 6.91
N ASN A 704 -20.97 -4.20 7.26
CA ASN A 704 -22.21 -4.48 6.54
C ASN A 704 -23.18 -3.30 6.62
N SER A 705 -23.38 -2.72 7.80
CA SER A 705 -24.18 -1.50 7.98
C SER A 705 -23.67 -0.35 7.12
N ALA A 706 -22.35 -0.14 7.06
CA ALA A 706 -21.76 0.88 6.20
C ALA A 706 -22.03 0.66 4.71
N ARG A 707 -21.97 -0.59 4.24
CA ARG A 707 -22.33 -0.91 2.85
C ARG A 707 -23.82 -0.71 2.56
N LYS A 708 -24.70 -1.07 3.50
CA LYS A 708 -26.14 -0.80 3.37
C LYS A 708 -26.42 0.70 3.29
N THR A 709 -25.84 1.50 4.18
CA THR A 709 -25.99 2.95 4.16
C THR A 709 -25.40 3.55 2.88
N SER A 710 -24.25 3.05 2.41
CA SER A 710 -23.62 3.46 1.14
C SER A 710 -24.53 3.17 -0.06
N LEU A 711 -25.17 2.00 -0.07
CA LEU A 711 -26.11 1.59 -1.11
C LEU A 711 -27.40 2.44 -1.11
N ALA A 712 -27.94 2.74 0.08
CA ALA A 712 -29.14 3.55 0.25
C ALA A 712 -28.92 5.06 0.00
N THR A 713 -27.67 5.54 0.07
CA THR A 713 -27.35 6.96 -0.11
C THR A 713 -27.54 7.40 -1.57
N LYS A 714 -28.55 8.24 -1.81
CA LYS A 714 -28.86 8.80 -3.14
C LYS A 714 -27.91 9.94 -3.50
N PRO A 715 -27.41 10.02 -4.75
CA PRO A 715 -26.53 11.10 -5.18
C PRO A 715 -27.27 12.44 -5.28
N ILE A 716 -26.53 13.55 -5.24
CA ILE A 716 -27.08 14.88 -5.56
C ILE A 716 -27.48 14.87 -7.05
N PRO A 717 -28.73 15.21 -7.40
CA PRO A 717 -29.14 15.39 -8.79
C PRO A 717 -28.32 16.52 -9.45
N TYR A 718 -27.97 16.32 -10.71
CA TYR A 718 -27.30 17.36 -11.49
C TYR A 718 -28.28 18.49 -11.84
N SER A 719 -27.90 19.75 -11.60
CA SER A 719 -28.68 20.93 -11.98
C SER A 719 -27.96 21.75 -13.06
N PRO A 720 -28.52 21.86 -14.27
CA PRO A 720 -28.04 22.77 -15.31
C PRO A 720 -28.01 24.23 -14.85
N GLU A 721 -29.00 24.66 -14.06
CA GLU A 721 -29.13 26.02 -13.54
C GLU A 721 -28.00 26.33 -12.56
N ALA A 722 -27.71 25.40 -11.64
CA ALA A 722 -26.58 25.51 -10.74
C ALA A 722 -25.25 25.56 -11.51
N LYS A 723 -25.09 24.75 -12.55
CA LYS A 723 -23.91 24.83 -13.43
C LYS A 723 -23.78 26.18 -14.10
N ALA A 724 -24.88 26.77 -14.56
CA ALA A 724 -24.87 28.10 -15.18
C ALA A 724 -24.48 29.17 -14.15
N LYS A 725 -25.04 29.10 -12.94
CA LYS A 725 -24.74 30.02 -11.84
C LYS A 725 -23.27 29.97 -11.39
N TYR A 726 -22.72 28.76 -11.27
CA TYR A 726 -21.34 28.53 -10.80
C TYR A 726 -20.38 28.19 -11.93
N ARG A 727 -20.54 28.81 -13.10
CA ARG A 727 -19.80 28.43 -14.30
C ARG A 727 -18.28 28.57 -14.12
N GLN A 728 -17.83 29.65 -13.48
CA GLN A 728 -16.41 29.90 -13.23
C GLN A 728 -15.81 28.82 -12.31
N GLU A 729 -16.52 28.45 -11.25
CA GLU A 729 -16.09 27.41 -10.32
C GLU A 729 -16.09 26.02 -10.97
N VAL A 730 -17.08 25.72 -11.80
CA VAL A 730 -17.13 24.47 -12.57
C VAL A 730 -15.95 24.38 -13.52
N ASP A 731 -15.62 25.47 -14.22
CA ASP A 731 -14.48 25.53 -15.15
C ASP A 731 -13.15 25.41 -14.40
N SER A 732 -13.00 26.06 -13.24
CA SER A 732 -11.84 25.91 -12.35
C SER A 732 -11.68 24.47 -11.85
N LEU A 733 -12.75 23.84 -11.33
CA LEU A 733 -12.74 22.44 -10.89
C LEU A 733 -12.34 21.49 -12.03
N ASN A 734 -12.85 21.72 -13.24
CA ASN A 734 -12.48 20.94 -14.41
C ASN A 734 -11.00 21.13 -14.78
N ALA A 735 -10.47 22.35 -14.70
CA ALA A 735 -9.06 22.64 -14.95
C ALA A 735 -8.15 21.94 -13.92
N LYS A 736 -8.47 22.03 -12.63
CA LYS A 736 -7.73 21.34 -11.55
C LYS A 736 -7.77 19.83 -11.73
N LEU A 737 -8.95 19.27 -12.02
CA LEU A 737 -9.09 17.83 -12.30
C LEU A 737 -8.29 17.42 -13.54
N ASN A 738 -8.27 18.25 -14.59
CA ASN A 738 -7.48 17.99 -15.79
C ASN A 738 -5.99 17.86 -15.46
N ILE A 739 -5.44 18.78 -14.65
CA ILE A 739 -4.05 18.73 -14.17
C ILE A 739 -3.79 17.44 -13.38
N ALA A 740 -4.70 17.06 -12.48
CA ALA A 740 -4.59 15.83 -11.72
C ALA A 740 -4.58 14.57 -12.62
N LEU A 741 -5.47 14.52 -13.62
CA LEU A 741 -5.59 13.38 -14.54
C LEU A 741 -4.36 13.23 -15.46
N LYS A 742 -3.66 14.33 -15.81
CA LYS A 742 -2.37 14.29 -16.52
C LYS A 742 -1.26 13.54 -15.76
N ASN A 743 -1.44 13.27 -14.45
CA ASN A 743 -0.50 12.45 -13.68
C ASN A 743 -0.61 10.95 -13.97
N ARG A 744 -1.77 10.47 -14.43
CA ARG A 744 -2.01 9.02 -14.60
C ARG A 744 -1.05 8.36 -15.59
N PRO A 745 -0.75 8.94 -16.77
CA PRO A 745 0.20 8.35 -17.70
C PRO A 745 1.64 8.41 -17.18
N LEU A 746 2.03 9.47 -16.45
CA LEU A 746 3.36 9.59 -15.82
C LEU A 746 3.57 8.50 -14.75
N GLU A 747 2.55 8.23 -13.93
CA GLU A 747 2.60 7.16 -12.94
C GLU A 747 2.70 5.78 -13.61
N ARG A 748 1.98 5.56 -14.73
CA ARG A 748 2.13 4.32 -15.51
C ARG A 748 3.53 4.16 -16.08
N LYS A 749 4.12 5.24 -16.62
CA LYS A 749 5.50 5.23 -17.10
C LYS A 749 6.49 4.94 -15.96
N ALA A 750 6.28 5.52 -14.78
CA ALA A 750 7.10 5.25 -13.61
C ALA A 750 7.04 3.76 -13.21
N GLN A 751 5.84 3.15 -13.22
CA GLN A 751 5.68 1.72 -12.97
C GLN A 751 6.41 0.86 -14.01
N LEU A 752 6.37 1.22 -15.29
CA LEU A 752 7.05 0.50 -16.36
C LEU A 752 8.58 0.52 -16.20
N LEU A 753 9.15 1.71 -16.00
CA LEU A 753 10.59 1.89 -15.76
C LEU A 753 11.05 1.15 -14.50
N ALA A 754 10.29 1.28 -13.41
CA ALA A 754 10.62 0.63 -12.16
C ALA A 754 10.54 -0.91 -12.25
N ASN A 755 9.55 -1.46 -12.96
CA ASN A 755 9.46 -2.90 -13.19
C ASN A 755 10.64 -3.44 -14.02
N GLU A 756 11.08 -2.69 -15.04
CA GLU A 756 12.27 -3.06 -15.81
C GLU A 756 13.54 -3.03 -14.96
N ARG A 757 13.75 -1.97 -14.16
CA ARG A 757 14.86 -1.89 -13.21
C ARG A 757 14.88 -3.11 -12.29
N VAL A 758 13.74 -3.43 -11.67
CA VAL A 758 13.59 -4.59 -10.79
C VAL A 758 13.91 -5.89 -11.54
N LYS A 759 13.48 -6.03 -12.80
CA LYS A 759 13.75 -7.21 -13.63
C LYS A 759 15.26 -7.36 -13.90
N LEU A 760 15.95 -6.29 -14.31
CA LEU A 760 17.38 -6.30 -14.63
C LEU A 760 18.22 -6.64 -13.40
N VAL A 761 17.96 -5.97 -12.26
CA VAL A 761 18.68 -6.25 -11.01
C VAL A 761 18.49 -7.70 -10.57
N ARG A 762 17.27 -8.24 -10.68
CA ARG A 762 17.00 -9.65 -10.35
C ARG A 762 17.61 -10.65 -11.32
N GLN A 763 17.89 -10.26 -12.56
CA GLN A 763 18.60 -11.12 -13.52
C GLN A 763 20.08 -11.22 -13.17
N ASN A 764 20.68 -10.11 -12.74
CA ASN A 764 22.08 -10.07 -12.31
C ASN A 764 22.26 -10.67 -10.90
N ASN A 765 21.21 -10.59 -10.06
CA ASN A 765 21.18 -11.12 -8.69
C ASN A 765 19.98 -12.07 -8.49
N PRO A 766 20.07 -13.34 -8.95
CA PRO A 766 18.94 -14.29 -8.92
C PRO A 766 18.53 -14.73 -7.50
N ASP A 767 19.45 -14.71 -6.54
CA ASP A 767 19.26 -15.24 -5.18
C ASP A 767 18.78 -14.19 -4.16
N MET A 768 18.23 -13.06 -4.63
CA MET A 768 17.68 -12.02 -3.74
C MET A 768 16.52 -12.53 -2.89
N ASP A 769 16.55 -12.21 -1.60
CA ASP A 769 15.47 -12.55 -0.68
C ASP A 769 14.21 -11.68 -0.93
N LYS A 770 13.07 -12.07 -0.33
CA LYS A 770 11.78 -11.39 -0.53
C LYS A 770 11.76 -9.95 -0.03
N ASP A 771 12.49 -9.65 1.04
CA ASP A 771 12.52 -8.33 1.66
C ASP A 771 13.40 -7.37 0.86
N ASP A 772 14.52 -7.86 0.31
CA ASP A 772 15.35 -7.13 -0.64
C ASP A 772 14.56 -6.77 -1.90
N ILE A 773 13.83 -7.74 -2.48
CA ILE A 773 12.96 -7.48 -3.64
C ILE A 773 11.92 -6.40 -3.31
N LYS A 774 11.34 -6.43 -2.10
CA LYS A 774 10.37 -5.41 -1.67
C LYS A 774 11.00 -4.02 -1.55
N LYS A 775 12.21 -3.91 -1.01
CA LYS A 775 12.95 -2.63 -0.91
C LYS A 775 13.32 -2.09 -2.29
N LEU A 776 13.88 -2.94 -3.15
CA LEU A 776 14.22 -2.61 -4.54
C LEU A 776 13.00 -2.08 -5.29
N LYS A 777 11.84 -2.75 -5.17
CA LYS A 777 10.58 -2.29 -5.78
C LYS A 777 10.19 -0.88 -5.35
N ASN A 778 10.35 -0.55 -4.08
CA ASN A 778 10.02 0.78 -3.55
C ASN A 778 11.02 1.85 -4.01
N GLN A 779 12.32 1.54 -4.01
CA GLN A 779 13.38 2.44 -4.46
C GLN A 779 13.25 2.73 -5.95
N ALA A 780 13.14 1.68 -6.78
CA ALA A 780 12.96 1.80 -8.22
C ALA A 780 11.72 2.62 -8.58
N LEU A 781 10.60 2.41 -7.88
CA LEU A 781 9.39 3.20 -8.12
C LEU A 781 9.55 4.67 -7.72
N THR A 782 10.24 4.94 -6.61
CA THR A 782 10.48 6.31 -6.15
C THR A 782 11.36 7.06 -7.14
N GLN A 783 12.45 6.45 -7.61
CA GLN A 783 13.32 7.00 -8.65
C GLN A 783 12.56 7.23 -9.95
N ALA A 784 11.82 6.22 -10.43
CA ALA A 784 11.06 6.33 -11.67
C ALA A 784 9.99 7.44 -11.60
N ARG A 785 9.40 7.70 -10.43
CA ARG A 785 8.47 8.83 -10.24
C ARG A 785 9.17 10.19 -10.30
N LEU A 786 10.37 10.30 -9.75
CA LEU A 786 11.19 11.51 -9.89
C LEU A 786 11.52 11.76 -11.36
N GLN A 787 11.96 10.72 -12.08
CA GLN A 787 12.28 10.81 -13.52
C GLN A 787 11.09 11.21 -14.38
N THR A 788 9.90 10.68 -14.12
CA THR A 788 8.71 11.00 -14.92
C THR A 788 7.98 12.26 -14.45
N GLY A 789 8.40 12.88 -13.34
CA GLY A 789 7.65 13.95 -12.68
C GLY A 789 6.28 13.51 -12.15
N ALA A 790 6.08 12.21 -11.92
CA ALA A 790 4.84 11.67 -11.39
C ALA A 790 4.71 12.00 -9.90
N SER A 791 3.70 12.81 -9.56
CA SER A 791 3.40 13.14 -8.17
C SER A 791 1.91 13.29 -7.97
N LYS A 792 1.34 12.39 -7.15
CA LYS A 792 -0.07 12.49 -6.75
C LYS A 792 -0.29 13.67 -5.79
N LYS A 793 0.61 13.88 -4.83
CA LYS A 793 0.47 14.91 -3.79
C LYS A 793 0.53 16.32 -4.36
N ALA A 794 1.48 16.58 -5.27
CA ALA A 794 1.65 17.91 -5.89
C ALA A 794 0.53 18.27 -6.88
N ARG A 795 -0.34 17.32 -7.23
CA ARG A 795 -1.42 17.50 -8.21
C ARG A 795 -2.79 17.15 -7.64
N LEU A 796 -2.93 17.20 -6.31
CA LEU A 796 -4.24 17.07 -5.69
C LEU A 796 -5.13 18.25 -6.08
N VAL A 797 -6.41 17.97 -6.29
CA VAL A 797 -7.44 18.97 -6.50
C VAL A 797 -7.80 19.58 -5.16
N ASP A 798 -7.32 20.80 -4.93
CA ASP A 798 -7.76 21.64 -3.82
C ASP A 798 -9.06 22.37 -4.17
N ILE A 799 -10.02 22.37 -3.23
CA ILE A 799 -11.38 22.87 -3.45
C ILE A 799 -11.61 24.13 -2.62
N THR A 800 -11.91 25.24 -3.28
CA THR A 800 -12.23 26.51 -2.64
C THR A 800 -13.65 26.52 -2.05
N ASP A 801 -13.97 27.52 -1.23
CA ASP A 801 -15.30 27.63 -0.62
C ASP A 801 -16.42 27.81 -1.65
N ARG A 802 -16.21 28.61 -2.70
CA ARG A 802 -17.21 28.77 -3.77
C ARG A 802 -17.34 27.53 -4.64
N GLU A 803 -16.23 26.86 -4.93
CA GLU A 803 -16.25 25.57 -5.65
C GLU A 803 -16.98 24.50 -4.84
N TRP A 804 -16.87 24.55 -3.52
CA TRP A 804 -17.62 23.69 -2.62
C TRP A 804 -19.12 23.97 -2.68
N GLU A 805 -19.54 25.24 -2.68
CA GLU A 805 -20.95 25.64 -2.86
C GLU A 805 -21.52 25.16 -4.20
N ALA A 806 -20.72 25.25 -5.27
CA ALA A 806 -21.08 24.73 -6.59
C ALA A 806 -21.33 23.21 -6.55
N ILE A 807 -20.44 22.46 -5.89
CA ILE A 807 -20.60 21.01 -5.69
C ILE A 807 -21.88 20.68 -4.91
N GLN A 808 -22.15 21.41 -3.82
CA GLN A 808 -23.35 21.19 -3.00
C GLN A 808 -24.65 21.52 -3.75
N SER A 809 -24.59 22.50 -4.66
CA SER A 809 -25.73 22.93 -5.47
C SER A 809 -26.02 21.99 -6.65
N GLY A 810 -25.24 20.91 -6.84
CA GLY A 810 -25.41 19.98 -7.96
C GLY A 810 -24.88 20.51 -9.30
N ALA A 811 -24.00 21.51 -9.30
CA ALA A 811 -23.39 22.08 -10.52
C ALA A 811 -22.45 21.09 -11.25
N ILE A 812 -22.00 20.04 -10.55
CA ILE A 812 -21.10 19.00 -11.05
C ILE A 812 -21.82 17.64 -11.03
N SER A 813 -21.68 16.84 -12.08
CA SER A 813 -22.27 15.49 -12.14
C SER A 813 -21.62 14.53 -11.14
N THR A 814 -22.37 13.52 -10.68
CA THR A 814 -21.89 12.53 -9.69
C THR A 814 -20.59 11.83 -10.12
N ASN A 815 -20.47 11.49 -11.40
CA ASN A 815 -19.27 10.86 -11.95
C ASN A 815 -18.06 11.79 -11.87
N LYS A 816 -18.24 13.07 -12.21
CA LYS A 816 -17.19 14.08 -12.15
C LYS A 816 -16.78 14.37 -10.71
N LEU A 817 -17.74 14.49 -9.80
CA LEU A 817 -17.47 14.67 -8.37
C LEU A 817 -16.68 13.47 -7.80
N SER A 818 -17.01 12.25 -8.20
CA SER A 818 -16.27 11.05 -7.81
C SER A 818 -14.80 11.10 -8.30
N GLN A 819 -14.55 11.60 -9.51
CA GLN A 819 -13.19 11.81 -10.01
C GLN A 819 -12.45 12.89 -9.21
N ILE A 820 -13.11 13.98 -8.85
CA ILE A 820 -12.53 15.04 -8.01
C ILE A 820 -12.13 14.46 -6.66
N ILE A 821 -13.04 13.76 -5.96
CA ILE A 821 -12.79 13.15 -4.64
C ILE A 821 -11.61 12.17 -4.67
N GLN A 822 -11.49 11.35 -5.72
CA GLN A 822 -10.38 10.40 -5.87
C GLN A 822 -9.00 11.08 -6.04
N ASN A 823 -9.01 12.34 -6.46
CA ASN A 823 -7.84 13.18 -6.70
C ASN A 823 -7.75 14.37 -5.75
N SER A 824 -8.49 14.38 -4.64
CA SER A 824 -8.43 15.40 -3.59
C SER A 824 -7.95 14.80 -2.27
N ASP A 825 -7.61 15.67 -1.31
CA ASP A 825 -7.39 15.25 0.07
C ASP A 825 -8.72 14.90 0.74
N LEU A 826 -8.88 13.64 1.12
CA LEU A 826 -10.14 13.14 1.67
C LEU A 826 -10.45 13.71 3.06
N ASP A 827 -9.42 14.02 3.85
CA ASP A 827 -9.59 14.51 5.23
C ASP A 827 -10.14 15.95 5.20
N ILE A 828 -9.62 16.77 4.28
CA ILE A 828 -10.14 18.13 4.02
C ILE A 828 -11.59 18.06 3.53
N LEU A 829 -11.89 17.15 2.59
CA LEU A 829 -13.26 16.99 2.08
C LEU A 829 -14.24 16.50 3.13
N LYS A 830 -13.81 15.61 4.02
CA LYS A 830 -14.61 15.17 5.17
C LYS A 830 -14.93 16.39 6.05
N GLN A 831 -13.93 17.18 6.42
CA GLN A 831 -14.11 18.39 7.24
C GLN A 831 -15.09 19.39 6.61
N ARG A 832 -14.99 19.65 5.31
CA ARG A 832 -15.91 20.54 4.57
C ARG A 832 -17.35 20.00 4.48
N SER A 833 -17.52 18.69 4.59
CA SER A 833 -18.82 17.99 4.52
C SER A 833 -19.56 17.91 5.86
N MET A 834 -18.92 18.31 6.95
CA MET A 834 -19.52 18.32 8.29
C MET A 834 -20.57 19.45 8.43
N PRO A 835 -21.65 19.26 9.20
CA PRO A 835 -22.62 20.32 9.50
C PRO A 835 -21.98 21.57 10.14
N ARG A 836 -22.39 22.79 9.76
CA ARG A 836 -21.82 24.05 10.30
C ARG A 836 -21.99 24.22 11.82
N GLU A 837 -23.03 23.64 12.41
CA GLU A 837 -23.27 23.59 13.88
C GLU A 837 -22.28 22.69 14.63
N SER A 838 -21.50 21.86 13.93
CA SER A 838 -20.51 20.96 14.53
C SER A 838 -19.14 21.62 14.81
N ARG A 839 -19.07 22.95 14.91
CA ARG A 839 -17.82 23.65 15.28
C ARG A 839 -17.43 23.47 16.76
N GLY A 840 -18.22 22.76 17.55
CA GLY A 840 -17.87 22.23 18.88
C GLY A 840 -17.52 20.73 18.87
N ILE A 841 -17.14 20.18 20.02
CA ILE A 841 -16.99 18.72 20.18
C ILE A 841 -18.39 18.08 20.10
N SER A 842 -18.57 17.13 19.18
CA SER A 842 -19.82 16.36 19.06
C SER A 842 -20.11 15.58 20.33
N ASP A 843 -21.38 15.31 20.64
CA ASP A 843 -21.78 14.55 21.84
C ASP A 843 -21.07 13.19 21.92
N ALA A 844 -20.86 12.54 20.77
CA ALA A 844 -20.06 11.33 20.66
C ALA A 844 -18.61 11.54 21.13
N LYS A 845 -17.94 12.60 20.66
CA LYS A 845 -16.58 12.94 21.13
C LYS A 845 -16.58 13.38 22.60
N ARG A 846 -17.66 13.97 23.14
CA ARG A 846 -17.79 14.29 24.57
C ARG A 846 -17.87 13.03 25.42
N ALA A 847 -18.77 12.11 25.07
CA ALA A 847 -18.89 10.81 25.72
C ALA A 847 -17.56 10.04 25.66
N ARG A 848 -16.86 10.11 24.52
CA ARG A 848 -15.53 9.52 24.39
C ARG A 848 -14.47 10.20 25.24
N ALA A 849 -14.48 11.53 25.35
CA ALA A 849 -13.56 12.23 26.25
C ALA A 849 -13.74 11.72 27.69
N LYS A 850 -14.98 11.63 28.17
CA LYS A 850 -15.31 11.09 29.51
C LYS A 850 -14.92 9.60 29.65
N MET A 851 -15.12 8.80 28.60
CA MET A 851 -14.68 7.40 28.59
C MET A 851 -13.15 7.27 28.61
N LEU A 852 -12.42 8.07 27.84
CA LEU A 852 -10.96 8.04 27.81
C LEU A 852 -10.39 8.52 29.16
N GLU A 853 -10.96 9.57 29.74
CA GLU A 853 -10.59 10.04 31.07
C GLU A 853 -10.80 8.97 32.14
N SER A 854 -11.98 8.33 32.19
CA SER A 854 -12.23 7.21 33.12
C SER A 854 -11.32 6.01 32.87
N ASN A 855 -10.81 5.86 31.64
CA ASN A 855 -9.81 4.87 31.27
C ASN A 855 -8.37 5.26 31.61
N GLY A 856 -8.14 6.45 32.17
CA GLY A 856 -6.86 6.94 32.65
C GLY A 856 -6.04 7.73 31.63
N TYR A 857 -6.63 8.14 30.51
CA TYR A 857 -5.99 9.03 29.56
C TYR A 857 -5.93 10.45 30.09
N THR A 858 -4.82 11.15 29.83
CA THR A 858 -4.66 12.57 30.17
C THR A 858 -5.39 13.47 29.17
N LEU A 859 -5.67 14.72 29.55
CA LEU A 859 -6.26 15.73 28.67
C LEU A 859 -5.55 15.84 27.31
N ALA A 860 -4.21 15.82 27.31
CA ALA A 860 -3.39 15.86 26.10
C ALA A 860 -3.63 14.66 25.18
N GLU A 861 -3.76 13.47 25.74
CA GLU A 861 -3.95 12.27 24.94
C GLU A 861 -5.37 12.11 24.43
N ILE A 862 -6.34 12.59 25.22
CA ILE A 862 -7.73 12.69 24.79
C ILE A 862 -7.82 13.70 23.64
N ALA A 863 -7.19 14.86 23.79
CA ALA A 863 -7.08 15.90 22.77
C ALA A 863 -6.46 15.36 21.47
N ASP A 864 -5.29 14.72 21.56
CA ASP A 864 -4.61 14.07 20.43
C ASP A 864 -5.48 12.98 19.79
N SER A 865 -6.12 12.14 20.62
CA SER A 865 -6.97 11.05 20.13
C SER A 865 -8.23 11.55 19.43
N LEU A 866 -8.74 12.72 19.82
CA LEU A 866 -9.99 13.29 19.29
C LEU A 866 -9.75 14.38 18.23
N GLY A 867 -8.50 14.79 18.03
CA GLY A 867 -8.08 15.83 17.10
C GLY A 867 -8.58 17.22 17.51
N VAL A 868 -8.56 17.53 18.81
CA VAL A 868 -9.08 18.79 19.39
C VAL A 868 -8.13 19.32 20.45
N SER A 869 -8.25 20.58 20.85
CA SER A 869 -7.32 21.16 21.84
C SER A 869 -7.56 20.65 23.26
N THR A 870 -6.52 20.67 24.10
CA THR A 870 -6.60 20.30 25.52
C THR A 870 -7.55 21.18 26.32
N SER A 871 -7.64 22.47 25.99
CA SER A 871 -8.59 23.39 26.62
C SER A 871 -10.03 23.03 26.26
N THR A 872 -10.28 22.57 25.03
CA THR A 872 -11.60 22.08 24.62
C THR A 872 -11.98 20.83 25.42
N ILE A 873 -11.07 19.86 25.56
CA ILE A 873 -11.33 18.66 26.39
C ILE A 873 -11.56 19.03 27.85
N SER A 874 -10.76 19.93 28.41
CA SER A 874 -10.93 20.35 29.80
C SER A 874 -12.31 20.95 30.06
N LYS A 875 -12.84 21.76 29.12
CA LYS A 875 -14.22 22.28 29.23
C LYS A 875 -15.24 21.15 29.20
N VAL A 876 -15.10 20.21 28.27
CA VAL A 876 -16.02 19.07 28.11
C VAL A 876 -16.03 18.12 29.31
N LEU A 877 -14.92 17.99 30.04
CA LEU A 877 -14.85 17.12 31.22
C LEU A 877 -15.31 17.82 32.51
N ASN A 878 -15.29 19.15 32.54
CA ASN A 878 -15.76 19.96 33.67
C ASN A 878 -17.25 20.37 33.55
N GLU A 879 -17.88 20.10 32.40
CA GLU A 879 -19.34 20.14 32.14
C GLU A 879 -19.98 18.77 32.40
#